data_AF-A0A7J7FEM4-F1
#
_entry.id   AF-A0A7J7FEM4-F1
#
_cell.length_a   1.000
_cell.length_b   1.000
_cell.length_c   1.000
_cell.angle_alpha   90.00
_cell.angle_beta   90.00
_cell.angle_gamma   90.00
#
_symmetry.space_group_name_H-M   'P 1'
#
loop_
_entity.id
_entity.type
_entity.pdbx_description
1 polymer ?
#
loop_
_entity_poly.entity_id
_entity_poly.type
_entity_poly.pdbx_seq_one_letter_code
_entity_poly.pdbx_strand_id
1 'polypeptide(L)'
;MAILALINICAPHIFNRKKTWSDAQCVSERSSVLVFLPDRESVNKCGFSLTSYYNFCITKKIGLGEINYMHELLTNMVHKRLQVYPLHSSVTLEEQNNVFLSPVPGYRKIILSTNIAESSVTVPDVKYVIDFCLTRTLVCDEDTNYQSLRLSWASKTSCDQRKGRAGRVSKGYCYRLIHKDFWDNSIPDHVVPEMLRCPLGSTILKVKLLDMGEPRALLATALSPPSLSDIERTILLLKEVGALAVSGQREDENPHDGELTFLGRVLAQLPVNQQLGKLIVLGHVFGCLDECLIIAAALSLKNFFAMPFRQHLDGYRNKVNFSGNSKSDCIALIEAFKTWQACRQRGELRHPKDELDWGWLNYIQIKRIREVAELYEELKNRISQFNMYVDSRRPVMDQEYIHKQRFVLQVVLAGAFYPNYFTFGPPDEEMAVRELAGKDPKTTVVLKHIPPYGFLYYKQLQSLFRQCGQVKSIVFDGAKAFVEFSRNPTERFKTLPAVYMAIKMSHLKVSLELSVHSAEEIEGKVQGGTVSKLRNTRVNVDFQKQTVDPMQVSFNTSDRSRTTTDLLLTIDVTEVVEVGHFWGYRIDAKNSEILKKLTTEINRLKLVPLAVHPHPDLVCLAPFADFDRESYFRAQILYVSGNSAEVFFVDYGNRAHVELALLMEIPCQFLELPFQALEFKICKMRPSAKSLVCGEHWSGAASRRFASLVRGCTLLVKVFSVVHNVLHADVYRYSGVQDTIDLRDILIKEGYAELAEESYESKQSHEVLKGLFSKSVENGTDMFVPSPVKDEEKYLIRILLESFSSNKLGTPNCKAILHGPFNPYELKCHSLTRISKFRCVWIEKESINSVIISDTPEDLHQRMLVAASLSVNATGSTMLLRETSLMPHIPGLPALISMLFAPVMELSNQLSTGNLSVTLNNGNCEQAEKYKERPLSLFLLLVMTGPAAIYDSLVCSSCHAPLLSAGPAVSQGDHRPWRLCYQVRALDVLSSLPRSSPPPHLAQMCFAFLTACLPRSEQSVVSLPVQWTH
;
A
#
# COMPACT_ATOMS: atom_id res chain seq x y z
N MET A 1 -2.84 -37.04 6.98
CA MET A 1 -3.00 -38.44 7.41
C MET A 1 -1.77 -39.30 7.10
N ALA A 2 -1.37 -39.50 5.83
CA ALA A 2 -0.20 -40.35 5.50
C ALA A 2 1.13 -39.88 6.13
N ILE A 3 1.41 -38.57 6.14
CA ILE A 3 2.59 -38.00 6.81
C ILE A 3 2.54 -38.25 8.32
N LEU A 4 1.36 -38.13 8.93
CA LEU A 4 1.17 -38.42 10.35
C LEU A 4 1.40 -39.90 10.65
N ALA A 5 0.96 -40.79 9.75
CA ALA A 5 1.26 -42.21 9.84
C ALA A 5 2.76 -42.49 9.72
N LEU A 6 3.47 -41.83 8.79
CA LEU A 6 4.92 -41.97 8.65
C LEU A 6 5.70 -41.38 9.83
N ILE A 7 5.29 -40.24 10.37
CA ILE A 7 5.86 -39.70 11.61
C ILE A 7 5.61 -40.67 12.78
N ASN A 8 4.42 -41.28 12.85
CA ASN A 8 4.13 -42.32 13.85
C ASN A 8 4.99 -43.59 13.64
N ILE A 9 5.24 -44.01 12.39
CA ILE A 9 6.11 -45.15 12.05
C ILE A 9 7.58 -44.85 12.39
N CYS A 10 8.03 -43.62 12.18
CA CYS A 10 9.37 -43.18 12.54
C CYS A 10 9.54 -43.06 14.07
N ALA A 11 8.45 -42.93 14.84
CA ALA A 11 8.44 -42.69 16.29
C ALA A 11 7.50 -43.65 17.08
N PRO A 12 7.69 -45.00 17.01
CA PRO A 12 6.75 -45.96 17.59
C PRO A 12 6.65 -45.88 19.13
N HIS A 13 7.67 -45.36 19.81
CA HIS A 13 7.76 -45.30 21.28
C HIS A 13 7.00 -44.14 21.94
N ILE A 14 6.55 -43.13 21.17
CA ILE A 14 5.85 -41.96 21.71
C ILE A 14 4.34 -42.22 21.87
N PHE A 15 3.78 -43.25 21.19
CA PHE A 15 2.33 -43.50 21.13
C PHE A 15 1.85 -44.76 21.85
N ASN A 16 2.73 -45.59 22.39
CA ASN A 16 2.35 -46.88 22.96
C ASN A 16 2.36 -46.85 24.49
N ARG A 17 1.20 -46.65 25.11
CA ARG A 17 1.01 -46.59 26.58
C ARG A 17 1.19 -47.95 27.32
N LYS A 18 1.68 -49.00 26.66
CA LYS A 18 1.59 -50.40 27.17
C LYS A 18 2.88 -51.23 27.21
N LYS A 19 4.07 -50.65 27.14
CA LYS A 19 5.29 -51.40 27.48
C LYS A 19 6.24 -50.61 28.38
N THR A 20 6.34 -51.05 29.63
CA THR A 20 7.44 -50.75 30.55
C THR A 20 8.72 -51.37 29.98
N TRP A 21 9.62 -50.53 29.48
CA TRP A 21 11.01 -50.90 29.21
C TRP A 21 11.89 -50.15 30.20
N SER A 22 12.90 -50.84 30.71
CA SER A 22 13.88 -50.33 31.67
C SER A 22 14.51 -49.00 31.22
N ASP A 23 14.59 -48.04 32.14
CA ASP A 23 15.01 -46.65 31.96
C ASP A 23 16.40 -46.42 31.32
N ALA A 24 17.19 -47.46 31.08
CA ALA A 24 18.55 -47.36 30.53
C ALA A 24 18.65 -47.25 28.99
N GLN A 25 17.57 -47.50 28.23
CA GLN A 25 17.57 -47.38 26.75
C GLN A 25 16.81 -46.15 26.23
N CYS A 26 16.17 -45.37 27.10
CA CYS A 26 15.25 -44.29 26.70
C CYS A 26 15.95 -42.97 26.30
N VAL A 27 17.29 -42.91 26.40
CA VAL A 27 18.06 -41.64 26.26
C VAL A 27 18.79 -41.51 24.92
N SER A 28 18.83 -42.54 24.05
CA SER A 28 19.85 -42.58 22.98
C SER A 28 19.45 -42.07 21.59
N GLU A 29 18.17 -41.90 21.24
CA GLU A 29 17.83 -41.48 19.86
C GLU A 29 17.38 -40.02 19.76
N ARG A 30 18.37 -39.12 19.81
CA ARG A 30 18.31 -37.70 19.43
C ARG A 30 18.10 -37.48 17.92
N SER A 31 17.27 -38.29 17.29
CA SER A 31 17.15 -38.37 15.83
C SER A 31 16.08 -37.41 15.30
N SER A 32 16.48 -36.55 14.35
CA SER A 32 15.58 -35.57 13.73
C SER A 32 14.92 -36.10 12.46
N VAL A 33 13.73 -35.56 12.19
CA VAL A 33 12.97 -35.81 10.95
C VAL A 33 13.02 -34.55 10.08
N LEU A 34 13.50 -34.69 8.85
CA LEU A 34 13.48 -33.64 7.83
C LEU A 34 12.39 -33.95 6.80
N VAL A 35 11.47 -33.01 6.61
CA VAL A 35 10.35 -33.16 5.66
C VAL A 35 10.53 -32.14 4.54
N PHE A 36 10.70 -32.61 3.31
CA PHE A 36 10.70 -31.78 2.11
C PHE A 36 9.26 -31.59 1.63
N LEU A 37 8.65 -30.47 1.99
CA LEU A 37 7.26 -30.22 1.63
C LEU A 37 7.15 -29.68 0.19
N PRO A 38 6.22 -30.23 -0.61
CA PRO A 38 5.86 -29.65 -1.89
C PRO A 38 5.04 -28.40 -1.63
N ASP A 39 5.12 -27.46 -2.54
CA ASP A 39 4.18 -26.36 -2.57
C ASP A 39 2.88 -26.83 -3.25
N ARG A 40 1.72 -26.75 -2.60
CA ARG A 40 0.44 -27.23 -3.14
C ARG A 40 -0.31 -26.04 -3.70
N GLU A 41 -0.30 -25.89 -5.02
CA GLU A 41 -1.43 -25.28 -5.71
C GLU A 41 -2.62 -26.24 -5.63
N SER A 42 -3.76 -25.72 -5.18
CA SER A 42 -5.04 -26.43 -5.19
C SER A 42 -5.37 -26.81 -6.63
N VAL A 43 -5.06 -28.06 -6.98
CA VAL A 43 -5.56 -28.72 -8.19
C VAL A 43 -7.07 -28.88 -8.03
N ASN A 44 -7.82 -28.17 -8.86
CA ASN A 44 -9.21 -28.47 -9.19
C ASN A 44 -9.33 -29.95 -9.59
N LYS A 45 -10.08 -30.76 -8.84
CA LYS A 45 -10.67 -31.99 -9.39
C LYS A 45 -12.12 -32.17 -8.93
N CYS A 46 -12.98 -32.03 -9.96
CA CYS A 46 -14.24 -32.70 -10.21
C CYS A 46 -15.40 -32.56 -9.21
N GLY A 47 -16.37 -31.73 -9.61
CA GLY A 47 -17.67 -32.26 -10.05
C GLY A 47 -18.70 -32.58 -8.98
N PHE A 48 -19.04 -31.62 -8.12
CA PHE A 48 -20.40 -31.53 -7.56
C PHE A 48 -20.81 -30.05 -7.45
N SER A 49 -21.99 -29.75 -7.99
CA SER A 49 -22.61 -28.42 -8.05
C SER A 49 -22.86 -27.88 -6.63
N LEU A 50 -22.04 -26.92 -6.19
CA LEU A 50 -22.31 -26.02 -5.06
C LEU A 50 -21.73 -24.64 -5.39
N THR A 51 -22.59 -23.80 -5.96
CA THR A 51 -22.39 -22.40 -6.32
C THR A 51 -22.37 -21.52 -5.06
N SER A 52 -21.19 -21.34 -4.44
CA SER A 52 -20.84 -20.15 -3.61
C SER A 52 -19.41 -20.16 -3.03
N TYR A 53 -18.55 -21.11 -3.39
CA TYR A 53 -17.17 -21.21 -2.86
C TYR A 53 -16.07 -20.56 -3.73
N TYR A 54 -16.41 -19.88 -4.82
CA TYR A 54 -15.43 -19.41 -5.80
C TYR A 54 -15.17 -17.92 -5.68
N ASN A 55 -14.11 -17.56 -4.94
CA ASN A 55 -13.28 -16.37 -5.13
C ASN A 55 -12.16 -16.32 -4.08
N PHE A 56 -11.29 -17.33 -3.98
CA PHE A 56 -10.14 -17.23 -3.08
C PHE A 56 -9.04 -18.23 -3.45
N CYS A 57 -7.80 -17.75 -3.40
CA CYS A 57 -6.52 -18.50 -3.35
C CYS A 57 -5.71 -18.61 -4.65
N ILE A 58 -4.85 -17.62 -4.93
CA ILE A 58 -3.48 -17.86 -5.45
C ILE A 58 -2.53 -16.77 -4.90
N THR A 59 -2.24 -16.78 -3.61
CA THR A 59 -1.10 -16.02 -3.02
C THR A 59 -0.56 -16.83 -1.84
N LYS A 60 0.06 -17.97 -2.15
CA LYS A 60 0.93 -18.66 -1.19
C LYS A 60 2.37 -18.23 -1.47
N LYS A 61 3.04 -17.73 -0.43
CA LYS A 61 4.50 -17.73 -0.40
C LYS A 61 4.99 -19.16 -0.59
N ILE A 62 5.99 -19.27 -1.43
CA ILE A 62 6.41 -20.52 -2.07
C ILE A 62 6.85 -21.52 -1.00
N GLY A 63 6.17 -22.66 -0.88
CA GLY A 63 6.40 -23.72 0.10
C GLY A 63 6.12 -23.34 1.57
N LEU A 64 6.07 -22.05 1.90
CA LEU A 64 5.79 -21.56 3.25
C LEU A 64 4.32 -21.82 3.65
N GLY A 65 3.38 -21.77 2.70
CA GLY A 65 1.98 -22.09 2.97
C GLY A 65 1.78 -23.52 3.49
N GLU A 66 2.52 -24.47 2.93
CA GLU A 66 2.48 -25.88 3.31
C GLU A 66 3.25 -26.14 4.58
N ILE A 67 4.40 -25.47 4.76
CA ILE A 67 5.12 -25.45 6.03
C ILE A 67 4.18 -24.96 7.14
N ASN A 68 3.45 -23.86 6.93
CA ASN A 68 2.52 -23.30 7.91
C ASN A 68 1.35 -24.24 8.20
N TYR A 69 0.71 -24.78 7.15
CA TYR A 69 -0.40 -25.73 7.30
C TYR A 69 0.04 -26.99 8.06
N MET A 70 1.18 -27.57 7.68
CA MET A 70 1.74 -28.74 8.37
C MET A 70 2.18 -28.41 9.79
N HIS A 71 2.76 -27.23 10.00
CA HIS A 71 3.13 -26.74 11.32
C HIS A 71 1.91 -26.62 12.23
N GLU A 72 0.82 -26.01 11.77
CA GLU A 72 -0.45 -25.91 12.51
C GLU A 72 -1.02 -27.29 12.85
N LEU A 73 -1.12 -28.17 11.85
CA LEU A 73 -1.60 -29.54 12.05
C LEU A 73 -0.76 -30.30 13.08
N LEU A 74 0.57 -30.20 13.03
CA LEU A 74 1.47 -30.88 13.96
C LEU A 74 1.47 -30.25 15.35
N THR A 75 1.35 -28.92 15.44
CA THR A 75 1.31 -28.18 16.71
C THR A 75 0.02 -28.47 17.49
N ASN A 76 -1.11 -28.58 16.78
CA ASN A 76 -2.40 -28.92 17.39
C ASN A 76 -2.44 -30.34 17.99
N MET A 77 -1.44 -31.18 17.69
CA MET A 77 -1.29 -32.50 18.29
C MET A 77 -0.51 -32.47 19.61
N VAL A 78 -0.86 -31.52 20.50
CA VAL A 78 -0.12 -31.11 21.72
C VAL A 78 0.35 -32.28 22.63
N HIS A 79 -0.34 -33.43 22.60
CA HIS A 79 0.01 -34.61 23.40
C HIS A 79 1.26 -35.40 22.92
N LYS A 80 1.96 -34.95 21.87
CA LYS A 80 2.93 -35.78 21.11
C LYS A 80 4.43 -35.51 21.34
N ARG A 81 4.83 -34.64 22.29
CA ARG A 81 6.26 -34.26 22.54
C ARG A 81 7.07 -33.95 21.25
N LEU A 82 6.52 -33.10 20.39
CA LEU A 82 7.15 -32.70 19.12
C LEU A 82 7.65 -31.26 19.20
N GLN A 83 8.82 -31.00 18.62
CA GLN A 83 9.32 -29.65 18.36
C GLN A 83 9.39 -29.46 16.85
N VAL A 84 8.54 -28.59 16.31
CA VAL A 84 8.40 -28.37 14.87
C VAL A 84 9.05 -27.04 14.50
N TYR A 85 10.00 -27.07 13.56
CA TYR A 85 10.72 -25.89 13.10
C TYR A 85 10.49 -25.66 11.59
N PRO A 86 10.01 -24.47 11.19
CA PRO A 86 9.94 -24.08 9.79
C PRO A 86 11.34 -23.69 9.28
N LEU A 87 11.77 -24.26 8.16
CA LEU A 87 13.02 -23.92 7.48
C LEU A 87 12.70 -23.45 6.05
N HIS A 88 12.66 -22.14 5.86
CA HIS A 88 12.40 -21.54 4.56
C HIS A 88 13.27 -20.31 4.34
N SER A 89 13.55 -20.01 3.07
CA SER A 89 14.42 -18.91 2.66
C SER A 89 13.96 -17.51 3.09
N SER A 90 12.67 -17.37 3.43
CA SER A 90 12.01 -16.13 3.90
C SER A 90 11.80 -16.07 5.41
N VAL A 91 12.07 -17.14 6.14
CA VAL A 91 12.03 -17.18 7.62
C VAL A 91 13.22 -16.39 8.13
N THR A 92 13.10 -15.72 9.28
CA THR A 92 14.21 -14.90 9.81
C THR A 92 15.44 -15.76 10.08
N LEU A 93 16.64 -15.17 10.03
CA LEU A 93 17.87 -15.93 10.25
C LEU A 93 17.91 -16.56 11.66
N GLU A 94 17.38 -15.87 12.66
CA GLU A 94 17.29 -16.36 14.03
C GLU A 94 16.40 -17.61 14.12
N GLU A 95 15.23 -17.57 13.49
CA GLU A 95 14.34 -18.73 13.39
C GLU A 95 14.97 -19.89 12.60
N GLN A 96 15.73 -19.60 11.53
CA GLN A 96 16.49 -20.62 10.80
C GLN A 96 17.59 -21.25 11.68
N ASN A 97 18.24 -20.44 12.53
CA ASN A 97 19.29 -20.92 13.42
C ASN A 97 18.75 -21.87 14.49
N ASN A 98 17.49 -21.73 14.89
CA ASN A 98 16.84 -22.63 15.85
C ASN A 98 16.84 -24.10 15.39
N VAL A 99 16.92 -24.34 14.07
CA VAL A 99 16.98 -25.70 13.50
C VAL A 99 18.27 -26.45 13.90
N PHE A 100 19.35 -25.73 14.17
CA PHE A 100 20.63 -26.31 14.61
C PHE A 100 20.68 -26.61 16.10
N LEU A 101 19.73 -26.08 16.88
CA LEU A 101 19.65 -26.38 18.31
C LEU A 101 19.30 -27.87 18.50
N SER A 102 19.88 -28.45 19.55
CA SER A 102 19.51 -29.80 19.97
C SER A 102 18.08 -29.78 20.52
N PRO A 103 17.24 -30.78 20.20
CA PRO A 103 15.91 -30.86 20.78
C PRO A 103 15.96 -30.99 22.30
N VAL A 104 14.92 -30.50 22.96
CA VAL A 104 14.73 -30.69 24.40
C VAL A 104 14.65 -32.20 24.69
N PRO A 105 15.31 -32.72 25.76
CA PRO A 105 15.25 -34.14 26.10
C PRO A 105 13.80 -34.66 26.17
N GLY A 106 13.55 -35.79 25.51
CA GLY A 106 12.21 -36.39 25.41
C GLY A 106 11.30 -35.77 24.34
N TYR A 107 11.75 -34.75 23.62
CA TYR A 107 11.07 -34.20 22.43
C TYR A 107 11.78 -34.62 21.15
N ARG A 108 11.00 -34.77 20.08
CA ARG A 108 11.53 -35.04 18.73
C ARG A 108 11.51 -33.78 17.87
N LYS A 109 12.65 -33.46 17.27
CA LYS A 109 12.81 -32.37 16.29
C LYS A 109 12.25 -32.78 14.93
N ILE A 110 11.31 -31.98 14.41
CA ILE A 110 10.74 -32.08 13.06
C ILE A 110 11.06 -30.78 12.33
N ILE A 111 11.71 -30.90 11.18
CA ILE A 111 12.13 -29.76 10.36
C ILE A 111 11.31 -29.80 9.08
N LEU A 112 10.53 -28.75 8.84
CA LEU A 112 9.71 -28.60 7.64
C LEU A 112 10.45 -27.68 6.67
N SER A 113 10.93 -28.21 5.55
CA SER A 113 11.85 -27.50 4.65
C SER A 113 11.42 -27.54 3.18
N THR A 114 11.89 -26.55 2.41
CA THR A 114 11.95 -26.61 0.95
C THR A 114 13.32 -27.14 0.48
N ASN A 115 13.68 -26.93 -0.79
CA ASN A 115 14.98 -27.27 -1.37
C ASN A 115 16.18 -26.56 -0.69
N ILE A 116 15.98 -25.60 0.21
CA ILE A 116 17.07 -24.97 0.99
C ILE A 116 17.90 -25.98 1.79
N ALA A 117 17.29 -27.05 2.30
CA ALA A 117 17.99 -28.13 3.01
C ALA A 117 18.68 -29.14 2.07
N GLU A 118 18.41 -29.08 0.76
CA GLU A 118 18.99 -29.98 -0.25
C GLU A 118 20.48 -29.68 -0.49
N SER A 119 20.88 -28.41 -0.44
CA SER A 119 22.25 -27.97 -0.71
C SER A 119 22.74 -26.96 0.32
N SER A 120 22.00 -25.87 0.55
CA SER A 120 22.46 -24.66 1.25
C SER A 120 22.58 -24.79 2.78
N VAL A 121 21.82 -25.68 3.41
CA VAL A 121 21.82 -25.84 4.88
C VAL A 121 22.11 -27.29 5.27
N THR A 122 23.00 -27.48 6.24
CA THR A 122 23.45 -28.79 6.72
C THR A 122 23.06 -28.96 8.19
N VAL A 123 21.90 -29.57 8.45
CA VAL A 123 21.46 -29.84 9.82
C VAL A 123 22.15 -31.11 10.34
N PRO A 124 22.98 -31.02 11.40
CA PRO A 124 23.54 -32.20 12.06
C PRO A 124 22.43 -32.87 12.84
N ASP A 125 22.29 -34.21 12.80
CA ASP A 125 21.28 -35.06 13.50
C ASP A 125 20.05 -35.57 12.70
N VAL A 126 19.97 -35.29 11.39
CA VAL A 126 18.89 -35.83 10.54
C VAL A 126 19.10 -37.33 10.29
N LYS A 127 18.15 -38.16 10.74
CA LYS A 127 18.12 -39.63 10.51
C LYS A 127 16.99 -40.05 9.57
N TYR A 128 15.89 -39.30 9.54
CA TYR A 128 14.74 -39.61 8.70
C TYR A 128 14.48 -38.45 7.74
N VAL A 129 14.41 -38.76 6.44
CA VAL A 129 14.00 -37.81 5.40
C VAL A 129 12.66 -38.27 4.83
N ILE A 130 11.69 -37.37 4.75
CA ILE A 130 10.42 -37.57 4.05
C ILE A 130 10.43 -36.65 2.83
N ASP A 131 10.41 -37.23 1.64
CA ASP A 131 10.53 -36.51 0.38
C ASP A 131 9.31 -36.73 -0.52
N PHE A 132 8.68 -35.64 -0.94
CA PHE A 132 7.56 -35.66 -1.88
C PHE A 132 8.03 -35.69 -3.34
N CYS A 133 9.34 -35.62 -3.58
CA CYS A 133 9.96 -35.60 -4.91
C CYS A 133 9.48 -34.42 -5.77
N LEU A 134 9.10 -33.32 -5.13
CA LEU A 134 8.61 -32.11 -5.79
C LEU A 134 9.55 -30.94 -5.50
N THR A 135 9.62 -30.00 -6.44
CA THR A 135 10.39 -28.77 -6.34
C THR A 135 9.72 -27.66 -7.15
N ARG A 136 9.88 -26.41 -6.72
CA ARG A 136 9.43 -25.26 -7.49
C ARG A 136 10.60 -24.74 -8.32
N THR A 137 10.39 -24.63 -9.62
CA THR A 137 11.42 -24.20 -10.59
C THR A 137 10.98 -22.91 -11.25
N LEU A 138 11.92 -21.97 -11.39
CA LEU A 138 11.69 -20.70 -12.07
C LEU A 138 11.73 -20.92 -13.57
N VAL A 139 10.64 -20.57 -14.23
CA VAL A 139 10.40 -20.76 -15.67
C VAL A 139 9.95 -19.43 -16.25
N CYS A 140 10.64 -18.95 -17.28
CA CYS A 140 10.25 -17.76 -18.01
C CYS A 140 9.09 -18.07 -18.96
N ASP A 141 8.07 -17.21 -18.98
CA ASP A 141 7.01 -17.24 -19.99
C ASP A 141 7.58 -16.76 -21.33
N GLU A 142 7.39 -17.55 -22.39
CA GLU A 142 7.99 -17.26 -23.70
C GLU A 142 7.39 -15.99 -24.34
N ASP A 143 6.10 -15.70 -24.13
CA ASP A 143 5.46 -14.54 -24.76
C ASP A 143 5.75 -13.23 -24.02
N THR A 144 5.73 -13.27 -22.68
CA THR A 144 5.83 -12.05 -21.85
C THR A 144 7.18 -11.83 -21.19
N ASN A 145 8.11 -12.79 -21.28
CA ASN A 145 9.35 -12.83 -20.48
C ASN A 145 9.14 -12.73 -18.95
N TYR A 146 7.90 -12.89 -18.48
CA TYR A 146 7.61 -12.87 -17.05
C TYR A 146 8.03 -14.18 -16.40
N GLN A 147 8.61 -14.07 -15.22
CA GLN A 147 9.03 -15.25 -14.47
C GLN A 147 7.82 -15.87 -13.77
N SER A 148 7.60 -17.15 -14.02
CA SER A 148 6.65 -17.99 -13.31
C SER A 148 7.40 -18.97 -12.43
N LEU A 149 6.87 -19.25 -11.23
CA LEU A 149 7.43 -20.30 -10.40
C LEU A 149 6.50 -21.51 -10.40
N ARG A 150 6.90 -22.56 -11.12
CA ARG A 150 6.05 -23.73 -11.38
C ARG A 150 6.43 -24.88 -10.46
N LEU A 151 5.42 -25.57 -9.92
CA LEU A 151 5.63 -26.83 -9.23
C LEU A 151 5.98 -27.91 -10.27
N SER A 152 7.09 -28.59 -10.06
CA SER A 152 7.63 -29.61 -10.95
C SER A 152 8.15 -30.79 -10.13
N TRP A 153 8.27 -31.95 -10.77
CA TRP A 153 8.97 -33.08 -10.16
C TRP A 153 10.45 -32.76 -9.99
N ALA A 154 10.98 -33.01 -8.80
CA ALA A 154 12.41 -32.94 -8.55
C ALA A 154 13.09 -34.06 -9.33
N SER A 155 14.31 -33.80 -9.82
CA SER A 155 15.08 -34.79 -10.55
C SER A 155 15.51 -35.95 -9.64
N LYS A 156 15.84 -37.11 -10.23
CA LYS A 156 16.39 -38.25 -9.48
C LYS A 156 17.65 -37.83 -8.73
N THR A 157 18.51 -37.06 -9.39
CA THR A 157 19.72 -36.48 -8.79
C THR A 157 19.42 -35.60 -7.57
N SER A 158 18.42 -34.70 -7.64
CA SER A 158 17.98 -33.91 -6.47
C SER A 158 17.43 -34.79 -5.33
N CYS A 159 16.61 -35.78 -5.66
CA CYS A 159 16.04 -36.70 -4.66
C CYS A 159 17.12 -37.59 -4.01
N ASP A 160 18.21 -37.89 -4.73
CA ASP A 160 19.37 -38.59 -4.18
C ASP A 160 20.20 -37.68 -3.26
N GLN A 161 20.34 -36.38 -3.59
CA GLN A 161 20.92 -35.40 -2.66
C GLN A 161 20.11 -35.29 -1.37
N ARG A 162 18.78 -35.25 -1.46
CA ARG A 162 17.87 -35.24 -0.31
C ARG A 162 18.02 -36.51 0.53
N LYS A 163 18.08 -37.69 -0.10
CA LYS A 163 18.38 -38.97 0.56
C LYS A 163 19.71 -38.93 1.32
N GLY A 164 20.75 -38.33 0.73
CA GLY A 164 22.06 -38.17 1.36
C GLY A 164 22.04 -37.39 2.68
N ARG A 165 21.01 -36.56 2.93
CA ARG A 165 20.86 -35.80 4.18
C ARG A 165 20.60 -36.68 5.41
N ALA A 166 20.00 -37.86 5.23
CA ALA A 166 19.76 -38.81 6.31
C ALA A 166 21.00 -39.63 6.72
N GLY A 167 22.03 -39.69 5.86
CA GLY A 167 23.17 -40.59 6.00
C GLY A 167 24.44 -39.96 6.59
N ARG A 168 24.36 -38.74 7.13
CA ARG A 168 25.57 -37.97 7.52
C ARG A 168 26.19 -38.37 8.85
N VAL A 169 25.36 -38.72 9.83
CA VAL A 169 25.81 -38.97 11.22
C VAL A 169 25.63 -40.45 11.60
N SER A 170 24.63 -41.10 11.03
CA SER A 170 24.34 -42.52 11.26
C SER A 170 23.57 -43.11 10.08
N LYS A 171 23.29 -44.43 10.11
CA LYS A 171 22.39 -45.07 9.13
C LYS A 171 21.00 -44.44 9.23
N GLY A 172 20.61 -43.71 8.18
CA GLY A 172 19.31 -43.06 8.08
C GLY A 172 18.37 -43.72 7.08
N TYR A 173 17.13 -43.22 7.05
CA TYR A 173 16.06 -43.68 6.18
C TYR A 173 15.51 -42.51 5.36
N CYS A 174 15.20 -42.77 4.09
CA CYS A 174 14.56 -41.81 3.19
C CYS A 174 13.27 -42.42 2.66
N TYR A 175 12.14 -41.75 2.91
CA TYR A 175 10.82 -42.14 2.45
C TYR A 175 10.42 -41.24 1.28
N ARG A 176 10.30 -41.81 0.08
CA ARG A 176 9.81 -41.10 -1.11
C ARG A 176 8.31 -41.36 -1.28
N LEU A 177 7.51 -40.30 -1.38
CA LEU A 177 6.04 -40.39 -1.43
C LEU A 177 5.52 -40.54 -2.87
N ILE A 178 6.07 -41.48 -3.62
CA ILE A 178 5.71 -41.79 -5.01
C ILE A 178 5.77 -43.31 -5.24
N HIS A 179 5.04 -43.80 -6.23
CA HIS A 179 5.11 -45.22 -6.61
C HIS A 179 6.41 -45.54 -7.33
N LYS A 180 6.90 -46.79 -7.19
CA LYS A 180 8.17 -47.22 -7.82
C LYS A 180 8.11 -47.10 -9.35
N ASP A 181 7.02 -47.56 -9.96
CA ASP A 181 6.86 -47.47 -11.42
C ASP A 181 6.86 -46.01 -11.93
N PHE A 182 6.36 -45.07 -11.12
CA PHE A 182 6.39 -43.65 -11.45
C PHE A 182 7.80 -43.05 -11.30
N TRP A 183 8.55 -43.48 -10.29
CA TRP A 183 9.96 -43.11 -10.12
C TRP A 183 10.80 -43.55 -11.32
N ASP A 184 10.61 -44.78 -11.79
CA ASP A 184 11.42 -45.34 -12.88
C ASP A 184 11.08 -44.67 -14.23
N ASN A 185 9.79 -44.40 -14.52
CA ASN A 185 9.32 -43.98 -15.84
C ASN A 185 9.01 -42.48 -16.02
N SER A 186 8.77 -41.73 -14.94
CA SER A 186 8.21 -40.35 -15.04
C SER A 186 9.04 -39.27 -14.35
N ILE A 187 9.96 -39.62 -13.46
CA ILE A 187 10.83 -38.65 -12.79
C ILE A 187 12.05 -38.36 -13.67
N PRO A 188 12.36 -37.08 -13.97
CA PRO A 188 13.51 -36.73 -14.80
C PRO A 188 14.83 -37.07 -14.09
N ASP A 189 15.83 -37.54 -14.82
CA ASP A 189 17.12 -37.91 -14.21
C ASP A 189 17.89 -36.67 -13.70
N HIS A 190 17.86 -35.59 -14.48
CA HIS A 190 18.61 -34.36 -14.25
C HIS A 190 17.74 -33.10 -14.30
N VAL A 191 18.22 -32.03 -13.66
CA VAL A 191 17.56 -30.71 -13.69
C VAL A 191 17.90 -30.00 -15.00
N VAL A 192 16.92 -29.29 -15.59
CA VAL A 192 17.15 -28.45 -16.77
C VAL A 192 18.10 -27.30 -16.43
N PRO A 193 19.20 -27.10 -17.19
CA PRO A 193 20.17 -26.04 -16.96
C PRO A 193 19.57 -24.63 -16.95
N GLU A 194 20.12 -23.73 -16.14
CA GLU A 194 19.63 -22.34 -16.00
C GLU A 194 19.63 -21.54 -17.29
N MET A 195 20.63 -21.75 -18.13
CA MET A 195 20.78 -21.09 -19.44
C MET A 195 19.59 -21.36 -20.38
N LEU A 196 18.86 -22.46 -20.20
CA LEU A 196 17.68 -22.79 -21.02
C LEU A 196 16.36 -22.27 -20.45
N ARG A 197 16.36 -21.70 -19.24
CA ARG A 197 15.12 -21.35 -18.51
C ARG A 197 15.11 -19.94 -17.90
N CYS A 198 16.25 -19.25 -17.88
CA CYS A 198 16.40 -17.93 -17.30
C CYS A 198 16.66 -16.85 -18.38
N PRO A 199 16.29 -15.58 -18.13
CA PRO A 199 16.57 -14.48 -19.05
C PRO A 199 18.06 -14.31 -19.36
N LEU A 200 18.40 -14.11 -20.63
CA LEU A 200 19.79 -14.08 -21.12
C LEU A 200 20.43 -12.68 -21.09
N GLY A 201 19.73 -11.65 -20.62
CA GLY A 201 20.13 -10.25 -20.77
C GLY A 201 21.54 -9.95 -20.24
N SER A 202 21.87 -10.44 -19.04
CA SER A 202 23.20 -10.20 -18.45
C SER A 202 24.30 -10.99 -19.17
N THR A 203 23.96 -12.17 -19.71
CA THR A 203 24.88 -12.99 -20.51
C THR A 203 25.21 -12.28 -21.81
N ILE A 204 24.20 -11.80 -22.55
CA ILE A 204 24.39 -11.10 -23.83
C ILE A 204 25.19 -9.81 -23.65
N LEU A 205 24.91 -9.02 -22.60
CA LEU A 205 25.70 -7.81 -22.32
C LEU A 205 27.17 -8.12 -22.02
N LYS A 206 27.47 -9.22 -21.31
CA LYS A 206 28.85 -9.66 -21.06
C LYS A 206 29.56 -10.11 -22.33
N VAL A 207 28.86 -10.85 -23.20
CA VAL A 207 29.39 -11.27 -24.52
C VAL A 207 29.81 -10.06 -25.34
N LYS A 208 28.94 -9.03 -25.39
CA LYS A 208 29.24 -7.77 -26.08
C LYS A 208 30.34 -6.95 -25.40
N LEU A 209 30.38 -6.90 -24.07
CA LEU A 209 31.43 -6.19 -23.33
C LEU A 209 32.82 -6.80 -23.55
N LEU A 210 32.90 -8.13 -23.70
CA LEU A 210 34.13 -8.88 -23.92
C LEU A 210 34.51 -9.02 -25.40
N ASP A 211 33.75 -8.40 -26.31
CA ASP A 211 33.95 -8.46 -27.77
C ASP A 211 34.08 -9.90 -28.33
N MET A 212 33.25 -10.81 -27.82
CA MET A 212 33.28 -12.23 -28.20
C MET A 212 32.48 -12.54 -29.48
N GLY A 213 32.14 -11.52 -30.29
CA GLY A 213 31.37 -11.65 -31.52
C GLY A 213 29.85 -11.63 -31.35
N GLU A 214 29.14 -12.21 -32.32
CA GLU A 214 27.67 -12.26 -32.34
C GLU A 214 27.13 -13.19 -31.22
N PRO A 215 26.22 -12.71 -30.34
CA PRO A 215 25.67 -13.52 -29.25
C PRO A 215 25.01 -14.81 -29.71
N ARG A 216 24.34 -14.79 -30.86
CA ARG A 216 23.70 -15.97 -31.47
C ARG A 216 24.72 -17.06 -31.81
N ALA A 217 25.79 -16.68 -32.51
CA ALA A 217 26.83 -17.61 -32.93
C ALA A 217 27.59 -18.19 -31.73
N LEU A 218 27.91 -17.36 -30.73
CA LEU A 218 28.63 -17.80 -29.54
C LEU A 218 27.78 -18.73 -28.67
N LEU A 219 26.53 -18.35 -28.36
CA LEU A 219 25.67 -19.15 -27.47
C LEU A 219 25.28 -20.51 -28.09
N ALA A 220 25.32 -20.63 -29.42
CA ALA A 220 25.16 -21.91 -30.10
C ALA A 220 26.29 -22.92 -29.78
N THR A 221 27.46 -22.44 -29.32
CA THR A 221 28.60 -23.29 -28.94
C THR A 221 28.58 -23.74 -27.47
N ALA A 222 27.59 -23.30 -26.68
CA ALA A 222 27.50 -23.65 -25.27
C ALA A 222 27.15 -25.14 -25.07
N LEU A 223 27.52 -25.72 -23.91
CA LEU A 223 27.25 -27.14 -23.59
C LEU A 223 25.77 -27.52 -23.73
N SER A 224 24.87 -26.58 -23.47
CA SER A 224 23.42 -26.73 -23.69
C SER A 224 22.90 -25.40 -24.26
N PRO A 225 22.88 -25.24 -25.59
CA PRO A 225 22.61 -23.94 -26.21
C PRO A 225 21.14 -23.51 -25.99
N PRO A 226 20.87 -22.23 -25.67
CA PRO A 226 19.51 -21.71 -25.54
C PRO A 226 18.80 -21.65 -26.89
N SER A 227 17.47 -21.51 -26.87
CA SER A 227 16.69 -21.36 -28.09
C SER A 227 17.04 -20.05 -28.82
N LEU A 228 17.02 -20.07 -30.15
CA LEU A 228 17.33 -18.88 -30.95
C LEU A 228 16.33 -17.75 -30.71
N SER A 229 15.04 -18.09 -30.58
CA SER A 229 13.97 -17.15 -30.25
C SER A 229 14.19 -16.43 -28.92
N ASP A 230 14.75 -17.10 -27.91
CA ASP A 230 15.03 -16.47 -26.61
C ASP A 230 16.18 -15.48 -26.70
N ILE A 231 17.20 -15.78 -27.50
CA ILE A 231 18.31 -14.86 -27.78
C ILE A 231 17.78 -13.62 -28.48
N GLU A 232 17.04 -13.80 -29.57
CA GLU A 232 16.48 -12.70 -30.38
C GLU A 232 15.58 -11.79 -29.55
N ARG A 233 14.66 -12.36 -28.76
CA ARG A 233 13.78 -11.61 -27.86
C ARG A 233 14.56 -10.87 -26.78
N THR A 234 15.61 -11.48 -26.24
CA THR A 234 16.48 -10.81 -25.24
C THR A 234 17.21 -9.62 -25.86
N ILE A 235 17.66 -9.72 -27.12
CA ILE A 235 18.31 -8.62 -27.84
C ILE A 235 17.33 -7.48 -28.07
N LEU A 236 16.09 -7.77 -28.47
CA LEU A 236 15.03 -6.77 -28.58
C LEU A 236 14.76 -6.07 -27.24
N LEU A 237 14.68 -6.81 -26.14
CA LEU A 237 14.53 -6.24 -24.79
C LEU A 237 15.71 -5.34 -24.41
N LEU A 238 16.95 -5.75 -24.71
CA LEU A 238 18.13 -4.93 -24.44
C LEU A 238 18.18 -3.66 -25.30
N LYS A 239 17.68 -3.70 -26.53
CA LYS A 239 17.46 -2.52 -27.38
C LYS A 239 16.39 -1.60 -26.76
N GLU A 240 15.28 -2.16 -26.26
CA GLU A 240 14.21 -1.42 -25.59
C GLU A 240 14.69 -0.69 -24.32
N VAL A 241 15.52 -1.37 -23.51
CA VAL A 241 16.17 -0.78 -22.32
C VAL A 241 17.16 0.33 -22.70
N GLY A 242 17.60 0.38 -23.96
CA GLY A 242 18.64 1.28 -24.46
C GLY A 242 20.07 0.79 -24.21
N ALA A 243 20.23 -0.48 -23.84
CA ALA A 243 21.53 -1.11 -23.60
C ALA A 243 22.26 -1.47 -24.90
N LEU A 244 21.52 -1.83 -25.95
CA LEU A 244 22.03 -2.07 -27.30
C LEU A 244 21.49 -1.00 -28.26
N ALA A 245 22.29 -0.64 -29.26
CA ALA A 245 21.88 0.32 -30.27
C ALA A 245 20.77 -0.24 -31.17
N VAL A 246 19.80 0.61 -31.50
CA VAL A 246 18.80 0.36 -32.54
C VAL A 246 19.41 0.83 -33.86
N SER A 247 20.17 -0.02 -34.53
CA SER A 247 20.80 0.31 -35.82
C SER A 247 19.73 0.41 -36.90
N GLY A 248 19.62 1.57 -37.56
CA GLY A 248 18.54 1.87 -38.51
C GLY A 248 19.01 2.53 -39.81
N GLN A 249 20.26 2.31 -40.25
CA GLN A 249 20.81 3.05 -41.39
C GLN A 249 21.50 2.22 -42.48
N ARG A 250 21.49 0.88 -42.44
CA ARG A 250 22.02 0.06 -43.55
C ARG A 250 21.08 -1.08 -43.87
N GLU A 251 20.82 -1.29 -45.16
CA GLU A 251 19.97 -2.36 -45.70
C GLU A 251 20.54 -3.77 -45.45
N ASP A 252 21.79 -3.89 -44.99
CA ASP A 252 22.51 -5.16 -44.77
C ASP A 252 22.67 -5.58 -43.29
N GLU A 253 22.02 -4.90 -42.34
CA GLU A 253 22.28 -5.12 -40.90
C GLU A 253 21.31 -6.08 -40.21
N ASN A 254 21.86 -7.02 -39.42
CA ASN A 254 21.12 -8.06 -38.71
C ASN A 254 20.22 -7.47 -37.60
N PRO A 255 18.88 -7.57 -37.69
CA PRO A 255 17.95 -7.06 -36.67
C PRO A 255 18.12 -7.76 -35.31
N HIS A 256 18.73 -8.94 -35.31
CA HIS A 256 19.03 -9.74 -34.15
C HIS A 256 20.43 -9.49 -33.57
N ASP A 257 21.07 -8.36 -33.91
CA ASP A 257 22.30 -7.91 -33.25
C ASP A 257 22.28 -6.38 -32.98
N GLY A 258 23.19 -5.89 -32.13
CA GLY A 258 23.34 -4.47 -31.85
C GLY A 258 24.62 -4.13 -31.08
N GLU A 259 25.15 -2.94 -31.33
CA GLU A 259 26.34 -2.42 -30.65
C GLU A 259 26.04 -1.96 -29.22
N LEU A 260 27.04 -2.09 -28.34
CA LEU A 260 26.89 -1.71 -26.93
C LEU A 260 26.86 -0.19 -26.77
N THR A 261 25.76 0.35 -26.25
CA THR A 261 25.63 1.80 -25.98
C THR A 261 26.45 2.20 -24.74
N PHE A 262 26.57 3.50 -24.45
CA PHE A 262 27.16 3.94 -23.18
C PHE A 262 26.39 3.40 -21.98
N LEU A 263 25.05 3.47 -22.03
CA LEU A 263 24.19 2.85 -21.00
C LEU A 263 24.49 1.35 -20.90
N GLY A 264 24.54 0.64 -22.02
CA GLY A 264 24.89 -0.79 -22.06
C GLY A 264 26.23 -1.11 -21.42
N ARG A 265 27.26 -0.28 -21.64
CA ARG A 265 28.58 -0.42 -20.99
C ARG A 265 28.49 -0.31 -19.48
N VAL A 266 27.73 0.67 -18.96
CA VAL A 266 27.50 0.81 -17.52
C VAL A 266 26.77 -0.43 -16.99
N LEU A 267 25.65 -0.82 -17.61
CA LEU A 267 24.85 -1.97 -17.19
C LEU A 267 25.65 -3.27 -17.15
N ALA A 268 26.55 -3.49 -18.11
CA ALA A 268 27.37 -4.70 -18.21
C ALA A 268 28.40 -4.84 -17.09
N GLN A 269 28.82 -3.73 -16.46
CA GLN A 269 29.81 -3.73 -15.37
C GLN A 269 29.22 -3.80 -13.96
N LEU A 270 27.90 -3.57 -13.83
CA LEU A 270 27.22 -3.59 -12.55
C LEU A 270 26.73 -5.02 -12.21
N PRO A 271 26.89 -5.48 -10.95
CA PRO A 271 26.42 -6.79 -10.49
C PRO A 271 24.91 -6.81 -10.18
N VAL A 272 24.10 -6.10 -10.96
CA VAL A 272 22.63 -6.01 -10.79
C VAL A 272 21.93 -6.28 -12.12
N ASN A 273 20.60 -6.45 -12.08
CA ASN A 273 19.82 -6.60 -13.31
C ASN A 273 19.80 -5.29 -14.13
N GLN A 274 19.37 -5.37 -15.39
CA GLN A 274 19.40 -4.23 -16.32
C GLN A 274 18.52 -3.06 -15.85
N GLN A 275 17.37 -3.35 -15.24
CA GLN A 275 16.43 -2.33 -14.75
C GLN A 275 16.99 -1.55 -13.55
N LEU A 276 17.65 -2.23 -12.60
CA LEU A 276 18.31 -1.60 -11.46
C LEU A 276 19.56 -0.83 -11.87
N GLY A 277 20.31 -1.32 -12.87
CA GLY A 277 21.38 -0.53 -13.46
C GLY A 277 20.86 0.75 -14.13
N LYS A 278 19.73 0.66 -14.86
CA LYS A 278 19.05 1.82 -15.45
C LYS A 278 18.56 2.79 -14.37
N LEU A 279 18.05 2.29 -13.25
CA LEU A 279 17.65 3.08 -12.08
C LEU A 279 18.81 3.92 -11.54
N ILE A 280 20.01 3.35 -11.42
CA ILE A 280 21.20 4.07 -10.94
C ILE A 280 21.58 5.20 -11.91
N VAL A 281 21.60 4.92 -13.22
CA VAL A 281 21.92 5.94 -14.23
C VAL A 281 20.88 7.06 -14.24
N LEU A 282 19.59 6.73 -14.18
CA LEU A 282 18.53 7.74 -14.04
C LEU A 282 18.68 8.53 -12.74
N GLY A 283 19.01 7.87 -11.62
CA GLY A 283 19.28 8.53 -10.35
C GLY A 283 20.38 9.59 -10.45
N HIS A 284 21.45 9.31 -11.20
CA HIS A 284 22.49 10.31 -11.47
C HIS A 284 21.95 11.50 -12.29
N VAL A 285 21.20 11.23 -13.37
CA VAL A 285 20.63 12.27 -14.25
C VAL A 285 19.66 13.19 -13.49
N PHE A 286 18.85 12.63 -12.59
CA PHE A 286 17.81 13.37 -11.86
C PHE A 286 18.25 13.88 -10.48
N GLY A 287 19.51 13.69 -10.09
CA GLY A 287 20.04 14.19 -8.81
C GLY A 287 19.55 13.41 -7.56
N CYS A 288 19.23 12.13 -7.71
CA CYS A 288 18.81 11.21 -6.64
C CYS A 288 19.63 9.90 -6.64
N LEU A 289 20.93 10.01 -6.95
CA LEU A 289 21.83 8.86 -7.10
C LEU A 289 21.97 8.03 -5.82
N ASP A 290 22.07 8.69 -4.66
CA ASP A 290 22.22 8.01 -3.37
C ASP A 290 21.02 7.08 -3.07
N GLU A 291 19.82 7.62 -3.23
CA GLU A 291 18.57 6.88 -3.06
C GLU A 291 18.45 5.71 -4.04
N CYS A 292 18.79 5.93 -5.31
CA CYS A 292 18.74 4.89 -6.34
C CYS A 292 19.76 3.77 -6.11
N LEU A 293 20.95 4.08 -5.58
CA LEU A 293 21.95 3.07 -5.19
C LEU A 293 21.43 2.19 -4.06
N ILE A 294 20.80 2.78 -3.03
CA ILE A 294 20.21 2.04 -1.92
C ILE A 294 19.11 1.10 -2.44
N ILE A 295 18.21 1.61 -3.29
CA ILE A 295 17.14 0.79 -3.89
C ILE A 295 17.74 -0.36 -4.72
N ALA A 296 18.74 -0.07 -5.56
CA ALA A 296 19.37 -1.09 -6.40
C ALA A 296 20.04 -2.20 -5.58
N ALA A 297 20.76 -1.83 -4.51
CA ALA A 297 21.36 -2.80 -3.60
C ALA A 297 20.30 -3.63 -2.87
N ALA A 298 19.25 -2.97 -2.36
CA ALA A 298 18.19 -3.63 -1.59
C ALA A 298 17.35 -4.61 -2.45
N LEU A 299 16.99 -4.22 -3.67
CA LEU A 299 16.18 -5.06 -4.57
C LEU A 299 16.99 -6.17 -5.26
N SER A 300 18.32 -6.03 -5.35
CA SER A 300 19.20 -7.10 -5.86
C SER A 300 19.39 -8.23 -4.85
N LEU A 301 19.13 -7.97 -3.57
CA LEU A 301 19.25 -8.92 -2.48
C LEU A 301 17.87 -9.29 -1.92
N LYS A 302 17.85 -10.13 -0.89
CA LYS A 302 16.59 -10.45 -0.18
C LYS A 302 16.19 -9.28 0.70
N ASN A 303 14.89 -8.99 0.72
CA ASN A 303 14.31 -7.94 1.54
C ASN A 303 14.71 -8.08 3.02
N PHE A 304 15.18 -6.99 3.63
CA PHE A 304 15.65 -6.95 5.02
C PHE A 304 14.54 -6.72 6.04
N PHE A 305 13.32 -6.35 5.62
CA PHE A 305 12.17 -6.29 6.51
C PHE A 305 11.84 -7.70 7.00
N ALA A 306 11.80 -7.87 8.32
CA ALA A 306 11.38 -9.10 8.96
C ALA A 306 9.85 -9.17 9.00
N MET A 307 9.31 -10.33 8.64
CA MET A 307 7.90 -10.67 8.83
C MET A 307 7.85 -11.94 9.66
N PRO A 308 8.07 -11.85 10.99
CA PRO A 308 8.16 -13.02 11.85
C PRO A 308 6.89 -13.87 11.78
N PHE A 309 7.03 -15.18 11.99
CA PHE A 309 5.90 -16.09 11.94
C PHE A 309 4.87 -15.70 13.03
N ARG A 310 3.60 -15.52 12.63
CA ARG A 310 2.46 -15.04 13.46
C ARG A 310 2.44 -13.56 13.85
N GLN A 311 3.45 -12.77 13.52
CA GLN A 311 3.49 -11.31 13.77
C GLN A 311 3.48 -10.51 12.47
N HIS A 312 2.74 -10.98 11.46
CA HIS A 312 2.71 -10.37 10.13
C HIS A 312 2.12 -8.95 10.14
N LEU A 313 1.18 -8.64 11.04
CA LEU A 313 0.61 -7.31 11.17
C LEU A 313 1.63 -6.31 11.75
N ASP A 314 2.40 -6.71 12.76
CA ASP A 314 3.37 -5.83 13.40
C ASP A 314 4.55 -5.50 12.47
N GLY A 315 5.07 -6.51 11.76
CA GLY A 315 6.08 -6.30 10.73
C GLY A 315 5.57 -5.39 9.61
N TYR A 316 4.32 -5.58 9.17
CA TYR A 316 3.70 -4.73 8.17
C TYR A 316 3.57 -3.28 8.64
N ARG A 317 3.11 -3.06 9.88
CA ARG A 317 3.01 -1.73 10.49
C ARG A 317 4.35 -1.02 10.49
N ASN A 318 5.42 -1.71 10.90
CA ASN A 318 6.75 -1.11 10.90
C ASN A 318 7.22 -0.73 9.49
N LYS A 319 6.98 -1.59 8.48
CA LYS A 319 7.27 -1.25 7.08
C LYS A 319 6.50 -0.01 6.61
N VAL A 320 5.21 0.11 6.97
CA VAL A 320 4.39 1.28 6.66
C VAL A 320 4.95 2.54 7.33
N ASN A 321 5.38 2.44 8.60
CA ASN A 321 5.99 3.56 9.32
C ASN A 321 7.23 4.10 8.60
N PHE A 322 8.13 3.23 8.14
CA PHE A 322 9.29 3.64 7.33
C PHE A 322 8.91 4.25 5.99
N SER A 323 7.75 3.89 5.45
CA SER A 323 7.30 4.46 4.17
C SER A 323 6.81 5.91 4.30
N GLY A 324 6.52 6.44 5.49
CA GLY A 324 5.70 7.66 5.58
C GLY A 324 4.25 7.36 5.19
N ASN A 325 3.49 8.11 4.40
CA ASN A 325 3.73 9.25 3.54
C ASN A 325 3.82 8.75 2.08
N SER A 326 4.89 8.02 1.74
CA SER A 326 5.28 7.64 0.37
C SER A 326 4.29 6.78 -0.39
N LYS A 327 3.64 5.84 0.30
CA LYS A 327 2.96 4.72 -0.36
C LYS A 327 3.90 4.03 -1.40
N SER A 328 5.22 4.02 -1.14
CA SER A 328 6.23 3.29 -1.93
C SER A 328 7.08 2.33 -1.07
N ASP A 329 7.12 1.06 -1.46
CA ASP A 329 7.99 0.06 -0.82
C ASP A 329 9.49 0.41 -1.01
N CYS A 330 9.85 0.95 -2.18
CA CYS A 330 11.22 1.36 -2.49
C CYS A 330 11.68 2.51 -1.59
N ILE A 331 10.80 3.47 -1.29
CA ILE A 331 11.11 4.58 -0.38
C ILE A 331 11.21 4.07 1.06
N ALA A 332 10.37 3.11 1.47
CA ALA A 332 10.50 2.48 2.79
C ALA A 332 11.87 1.81 2.98
N LEU A 333 12.43 1.19 1.93
CA LEU A 333 13.79 0.63 1.97
C LEU A 333 14.86 1.72 2.17
N ILE A 334 14.71 2.87 1.50
CA ILE A 334 15.64 4.01 1.66
C ILE A 334 15.61 4.54 3.08
N GLU A 335 14.42 4.84 3.61
CA GLU A 335 14.29 5.45 4.94
C GLU A 335 14.78 4.51 6.04
N ALA A 336 14.50 3.21 5.94
CA ALA A 336 15.03 2.20 6.86
C ALA A 336 16.57 2.13 6.81
N PHE A 337 17.15 2.12 5.60
CA PHE A 337 18.60 2.10 5.42
C PHE A 337 19.29 3.37 5.95
N LYS A 338 18.77 4.54 5.59
CA LYS A 338 19.31 5.84 6.05
C LYS A 338 19.16 6.01 7.55
N THR A 339 18.07 5.56 8.15
CA THR A 339 17.88 5.58 9.61
C THR A 339 18.92 4.71 10.30
N TRP A 340 19.11 3.47 9.85
CA TRP A 340 20.14 2.57 10.39
C TRP A 340 21.55 3.17 10.25
N GLN A 341 21.88 3.69 9.07
CA GLN A 341 23.20 4.30 8.80
C GLN A 341 23.44 5.53 9.69
N ALA A 342 22.43 6.38 9.88
CA ALA A 342 22.52 7.55 10.73
C ALA A 342 22.73 7.18 12.21
N CYS A 343 22.02 6.17 12.73
CA CYS A 343 22.24 5.67 14.09
C CYS A 343 23.67 5.11 14.28
N ARG A 344 24.21 4.41 13.27
CA ARG A 344 25.61 3.95 13.29
C ARG A 344 26.61 5.11 13.31
N GLN A 345 26.37 6.16 12.51
CA GLN A 345 27.22 7.36 12.46
C GLN A 345 27.21 8.15 13.78
N ARG A 346 26.04 8.24 14.44
CA ARG A 346 25.92 8.86 15.78
C ARG A 346 26.58 8.04 16.89
N GLY A 347 26.95 6.79 16.62
CA GLY A 347 27.58 5.89 17.59
C GLY A 347 26.60 5.15 18.49
N GLU A 348 25.29 5.22 18.21
CA GLU A 348 24.23 4.54 18.99
C GLU A 348 24.24 3.02 18.77
N LEU A 349 24.74 2.54 17.62
CA LEU A 349 24.76 1.13 17.23
C LEU A 349 26.19 0.58 17.15
N ARG A 350 27.07 0.97 18.10
CA ARG A 350 28.48 0.51 18.13
C ARG A 350 28.60 -0.91 18.66
N HIS A 351 27.83 -1.26 19.67
CA HIS A 351 27.85 -2.62 20.20
C HIS A 351 26.91 -3.52 19.37
N PRO A 352 27.31 -4.76 19.05
CA PRO A 352 26.46 -5.70 18.31
C PRO A 352 25.09 -5.93 18.96
N LYS A 353 25.01 -5.82 20.29
CA LYS A 353 23.75 -5.97 21.03
C LYS A 353 22.78 -4.83 20.72
N ASP A 354 23.24 -3.57 20.79
CA ASP A 354 22.40 -2.39 20.52
C ASP A 354 21.87 -2.41 19.08
N GLU A 355 22.69 -2.87 18.13
CA GLU A 355 22.28 -3.04 16.74
C GLU A 355 21.24 -4.16 16.56
N LEU A 356 21.37 -5.27 17.28
CA LEU A 356 20.36 -6.34 17.30
C LEU A 356 19.05 -5.88 17.94
N ASP A 357 19.11 -5.17 19.07
CA ASP A 357 17.95 -4.63 19.76
C ASP A 357 17.23 -3.61 18.86
N TRP A 358 17.98 -2.76 18.14
CA TRP A 358 17.42 -1.86 17.12
C TRP A 358 16.73 -2.63 15.99
N GLY A 359 17.34 -3.71 15.49
CA GLY A 359 16.74 -4.56 14.46
C GLY A 359 15.45 -5.23 14.92
N TRP A 360 15.41 -5.70 16.16
CA TRP A 360 14.21 -6.29 16.78
C TRP A 360 13.06 -5.28 16.90
N LEU A 361 13.33 -4.09 17.43
CA LEU A 361 12.32 -3.03 17.60
C LEU A 361 11.74 -2.54 16.27
N ASN A 362 12.56 -2.51 15.22
CA ASN A 362 12.16 -2.01 13.90
C ASN A 362 11.76 -3.12 12.91
N TYR A 363 11.75 -4.39 13.33
CA TYR A 363 11.47 -5.55 12.47
C TYR A 363 12.40 -5.57 11.22
N ILE A 364 13.70 -5.38 11.44
CA ILE A 364 14.74 -5.38 10.41
C ILE A 364 15.78 -6.46 10.70
N GLN A 365 16.09 -7.28 9.70
CA GLN A 365 17.15 -8.29 9.79
C GLN A 365 18.53 -7.64 9.62
N ILE A 366 19.25 -7.48 10.73
CA ILE A 366 20.56 -6.80 10.76
C ILE A 366 21.59 -7.39 9.80
N LYS A 367 21.61 -8.72 9.62
CA LYS A 367 22.52 -9.34 8.64
C LYS A 367 22.22 -8.87 7.21
N ARG A 368 20.93 -8.74 6.86
CA ARG A 368 20.49 -8.37 5.51
C ARG A 368 20.77 -6.91 5.20
N ILE A 369 20.50 -6.00 6.14
CA ILE A 369 20.78 -4.58 5.94
C ILE A 369 22.29 -4.31 5.82
N ARG A 370 23.14 -5.11 6.50
CA ARG A 370 24.61 -5.08 6.32
C ARG A 370 25.03 -5.60 4.93
N GLU A 371 24.46 -6.71 4.44
CA GLU A 371 24.69 -7.20 3.07
C GLU A 371 24.31 -6.13 2.02
N VAL A 372 23.20 -5.40 2.25
CA VAL A 372 22.79 -4.27 1.41
C VAL A 372 23.80 -3.12 1.48
N ALA A 373 24.34 -2.81 2.66
CA ALA A 373 25.34 -1.76 2.82
C ALA A 373 26.65 -2.09 2.09
N GLU A 374 27.08 -3.34 2.13
CA GLU A 374 28.26 -3.82 1.39
C GLU A 374 28.07 -3.68 -0.12
N LEU A 375 26.91 -4.12 -0.64
CA LEU A 375 26.59 -3.98 -2.07
C LEU A 375 26.42 -2.50 -2.47
N TYR A 376 25.84 -1.65 -1.62
CA TYR A 376 25.74 -0.21 -1.85
C TYR A 376 27.13 0.42 -2.06
N GLU A 377 28.11 0.13 -1.20
CA GLU A 377 29.47 0.64 -1.35
C GLU A 377 30.17 0.05 -2.60
N GLU A 378 29.94 -1.22 -2.92
CA GLU A 378 30.46 -1.82 -4.15
C GLU A 378 29.90 -1.11 -5.40
N LEU A 379 28.59 -0.89 -5.46
CA LEU A 379 27.93 -0.21 -6.57
C LEU A 379 28.45 1.23 -6.71
N LYS A 380 28.52 1.96 -5.60
CA LYS A 380 29.06 3.32 -5.54
C LYS A 380 30.49 3.40 -6.08
N ASN A 381 31.35 2.45 -5.71
CA ASN A 381 32.72 2.36 -6.21
C ASN A 381 32.77 2.06 -7.71
N ARG A 382 31.95 1.13 -8.21
CA ARG A 382 31.91 0.80 -9.65
C ARG A 382 31.44 1.97 -10.50
N ILE A 383 30.40 2.70 -10.07
CA ILE A 383 29.88 3.83 -10.86
C ILE A 383 30.81 5.06 -10.86
N SER A 384 31.71 5.17 -9.88
CA SER A 384 32.69 6.25 -9.83
C SER A 384 33.62 6.26 -11.05
N GLN A 385 33.88 5.08 -11.63
CA GLN A 385 34.66 4.93 -12.87
C GLN A 385 33.99 5.60 -14.08
N PHE A 386 32.68 5.83 -14.00
CA PHE A 386 31.88 6.53 -15.00
C PHE A 386 31.61 8.00 -14.62
N ASN A 387 32.39 8.57 -13.69
CA ASN A 387 32.22 9.92 -13.15
C ASN A 387 30.86 10.18 -12.47
N MET A 388 30.20 9.13 -12.00
CA MET A 388 28.96 9.26 -11.23
C MET A 388 29.32 9.24 -9.74
N TYR A 389 29.21 10.39 -9.08
CA TYR A 389 29.54 10.55 -7.67
C TYR A 389 28.30 10.93 -6.86
N VAL A 390 28.21 10.39 -5.64
CA VAL A 390 27.19 10.78 -4.67
C VAL A 390 27.61 12.12 -4.05
N ASP A 391 26.80 13.16 -4.26
CA ASP A 391 27.07 14.48 -3.66
C ASP A 391 26.87 14.40 -2.14
N SER A 392 27.87 14.89 -1.41
CA SER A 392 27.85 14.93 0.05
C SER A 392 27.18 16.19 0.60
N ARG A 393 26.94 17.19 -0.26
CA ARG A 393 26.32 18.47 0.13
C ARG A 393 24.82 18.31 0.17
N ARG A 394 24.26 18.22 1.38
CA ARG A 394 22.81 18.34 1.57
C ARG A 394 22.42 19.80 1.27
N PRO A 395 21.52 20.07 0.31
CA PRO A 395 21.00 21.42 0.14
C PRO A 395 20.31 21.87 1.43
N VAL A 396 20.25 23.18 1.66
CA VAL A 396 19.47 23.74 2.78
C VAL A 396 18.04 23.23 2.64
N MET A 397 17.62 22.40 3.60
CA MET A 397 16.37 21.65 3.51
C MET A 397 15.18 22.57 3.76
N ASP A 398 14.55 23.07 2.70
CA ASP A 398 13.18 23.56 2.78
C ASP A 398 12.22 22.37 2.98
N GLN A 399 11.12 22.57 3.70
CA GLN A 399 10.12 21.53 3.97
C GLN A 399 9.51 20.98 2.66
N GLU A 400 9.40 21.83 1.63
CA GLU A 400 8.91 21.45 0.30
C GLU A 400 9.94 20.63 -0.53
N TYR A 401 11.24 20.74 -0.23
CA TYR A 401 12.29 20.04 -0.98
C TYR A 401 12.16 18.52 -0.84
N ILE A 402 11.81 18.04 0.35
CA ILE A 402 11.62 16.60 0.62
C ILE A 402 10.51 16.03 -0.27
N HIS A 403 9.41 16.76 -0.43
CA HIS A 403 8.29 16.34 -1.27
C HIS A 403 8.64 16.34 -2.76
N LYS A 404 9.37 17.37 -3.21
CA LYS A 404 9.87 17.43 -4.59
C LYS A 404 10.84 16.30 -4.91
N GLN A 405 11.83 16.06 -4.04
CA GLN A 405 12.80 14.97 -4.20
C GLN A 405 12.10 13.61 -4.25
N ARG A 406 11.10 13.41 -3.38
CA ARG A 406 10.27 12.21 -3.38
C ARG A 406 9.49 12.03 -4.70
N PHE A 407 8.89 13.10 -5.23
CA PHE A 407 8.21 13.06 -6.52
C PHE A 407 9.18 12.68 -7.65
N VAL A 408 10.36 13.31 -7.70
CA VAL A 408 11.41 12.99 -8.67
C VAL A 408 11.82 11.52 -8.58
N LEU A 409 12.01 11.00 -7.37
CA LEU A 409 12.33 9.59 -7.17
C LEU A 409 11.23 8.65 -7.68
N GLN A 410 9.95 8.99 -7.49
CA GLN A 410 8.83 8.22 -8.05
C GLN A 410 8.81 8.25 -9.59
N VAL A 411 9.16 9.37 -10.21
CA VAL A 411 9.32 9.47 -11.68
C VAL A 411 10.48 8.60 -12.16
N VAL A 412 11.61 8.61 -11.44
CA VAL A 412 12.79 7.78 -11.75
C VAL A 412 12.47 6.29 -11.63
N LEU A 413 11.74 5.89 -10.57
CA LEU A 413 11.23 4.53 -10.41
C LEU A 413 10.33 4.12 -11.59
N ALA A 414 9.42 5.00 -12.03
CA ALA A 414 8.60 4.73 -13.21
C ALA A 414 9.46 4.50 -14.46
N GLY A 415 10.45 5.35 -14.72
CA GLY A 415 11.33 5.21 -15.89
C GLY A 415 12.25 3.99 -15.87
N ALA A 416 12.70 3.58 -14.69
CA ALA A 416 13.54 2.39 -14.52
C ALA A 416 12.76 1.09 -14.75
N PHE A 417 11.51 1.05 -14.27
CA PHE A 417 10.66 -0.13 -14.30
C PHE A 417 9.59 -0.12 -15.40
N TYR A 418 9.69 0.79 -16.37
CA TYR A 418 8.89 0.70 -17.60
C TYR A 418 9.06 -0.69 -18.24
N PRO A 419 7.97 -1.34 -18.72
CA PRO A 419 6.58 -0.90 -18.81
C PRO A 419 5.66 -1.43 -17.67
N ASN A 420 6.20 -1.70 -16.48
CA ASN A 420 5.48 -2.33 -15.36
C ASN A 420 4.47 -1.38 -14.67
N TYR A 421 3.52 -0.85 -15.43
CA TYR A 421 2.53 0.12 -14.99
C TYR A 421 1.14 -0.51 -14.86
N PHE A 422 0.45 -0.13 -13.80
CA PHE A 422 -0.87 -0.61 -13.45
C PHE A 422 -1.77 0.55 -13.04
N THR A 423 -3.07 0.39 -13.21
CA THR A 423 -4.06 1.41 -12.84
C THR A 423 -5.16 0.83 -11.98
N PHE A 424 -5.91 1.71 -11.32
CA PHE A 424 -7.07 1.36 -10.52
C PHE A 424 -8.33 1.84 -11.23
N GLY A 425 -9.37 1.01 -11.24
CA GLY A 425 -10.70 1.43 -11.67
C GLY A 425 -11.37 2.29 -10.60
N PRO A 426 -12.23 3.25 -10.99
CA PRO A 426 -12.99 4.03 -10.01
C PRO A 426 -13.93 3.10 -9.22
N PRO A 427 -14.08 3.31 -7.90
CA PRO A 427 -15.06 2.57 -7.11
C PRO A 427 -16.48 3.02 -7.47
N ASP A 428 -17.44 2.11 -7.35
CA ASP A 428 -18.86 2.45 -7.51
C ASP A 428 -19.37 3.06 -6.19
N GLU A 429 -19.50 4.39 -6.16
CA GLU A 429 -19.95 5.13 -4.98
C GLU A 429 -21.35 4.71 -4.52
N GLU A 430 -22.27 4.45 -5.44
CA GLU A 430 -23.65 4.08 -5.10
C GLU A 430 -23.71 2.70 -4.44
N MET A 431 -22.99 1.71 -4.99
CA MET A 431 -22.89 0.40 -4.37
C MET A 431 -22.20 0.49 -3.01
N ALA A 432 -21.15 1.31 -2.87
CA ALA A 432 -20.43 1.46 -1.61
C ALA A 432 -21.31 1.99 -0.47
N VAL A 433 -22.10 3.04 -0.72
CA VAL A 433 -23.05 3.61 0.26
C VAL A 433 -24.08 2.56 0.69
N ARG A 434 -24.56 1.74 -0.25
CA ARG A 434 -25.49 0.64 0.06
C ARG A 434 -24.82 -0.46 0.87
N GLU A 435 -23.58 -0.83 0.56
CA GLU A 435 -22.86 -1.92 1.24
C GLU A 435 -22.49 -1.58 2.69
N LEU A 436 -22.10 -0.32 2.96
CA LEU A 436 -21.79 0.19 4.30
C LEU A 436 -23.00 0.71 5.07
N ALA A 437 -24.19 0.65 4.47
CA ALA A 437 -25.41 1.18 5.05
C ALA A 437 -25.20 2.63 5.53
N GLY A 438 -24.75 3.51 4.61
CA GLY A 438 -24.58 4.96 4.85
C GLY A 438 -23.58 5.34 5.95
N LYS A 439 -22.72 4.40 6.38
CA LYS A 439 -21.61 4.65 7.30
C LYS A 439 -20.38 5.14 6.54
N ASP A 440 -19.57 5.95 7.22
CA ASP A 440 -18.39 6.55 6.63
C ASP A 440 -17.35 5.48 6.23
N PRO A 441 -17.05 5.31 4.93
CA PRO A 441 -16.05 4.36 4.45
C PRO A 441 -14.64 4.67 4.92
N LYS A 442 -14.35 5.91 5.33
CA LYS A 442 -13.02 6.30 5.83
C LYS A 442 -12.76 5.82 7.26
N THR A 443 -13.82 5.51 8.01
CA THR A 443 -13.72 5.11 9.43
C THR A 443 -14.32 3.74 9.72
N THR A 444 -15.02 3.13 8.76
CA THR A 444 -15.81 1.91 8.98
C THR A 444 -15.35 0.73 8.13
N VAL A 445 -15.41 -0.48 8.71
CA VAL A 445 -15.28 -1.76 7.99
C VAL A 445 -16.50 -2.63 8.23
N VAL A 446 -16.80 -3.53 7.28
CA VAL A 446 -17.92 -4.47 7.39
C VAL A 446 -17.43 -5.91 7.56
N LEU A 447 -18.04 -6.62 8.51
CA LEU A 447 -17.94 -8.06 8.68
C LEU A 447 -19.24 -8.72 8.22
N LYS A 448 -19.10 -9.90 7.63
CA LYS A 448 -20.20 -10.75 7.15
C LYS A 448 -20.20 -12.07 7.95
N HIS A 449 -21.34 -12.75 7.93
CA HIS A 449 -21.58 -14.03 8.64
C HIS A 449 -21.54 -13.88 10.17
N ILE A 450 -22.10 -12.77 10.67
CA ILE A 450 -22.31 -12.59 12.10
C ILE A 450 -23.40 -13.58 12.57
N PRO A 451 -23.18 -14.28 13.69
CA PRO A 451 -24.17 -15.20 14.25
C PRO A 451 -25.44 -14.45 14.72
N PRO A 452 -26.58 -15.14 14.84
CA PRO A 452 -27.76 -14.60 15.50
C PRO A 452 -27.43 -14.05 16.90
N TYR A 453 -28.11 -12.98 17.33
CA TYR A 453 -27.80 -12.28 18.58
C TYR A 453 -26.36 -11.75 18.67
N GLY A 454 -25.76 -11.37 17.52
CA GLY A 454 -24.37 -10.93 17.42
C GLY A 454 -23.97 -9.84 18.42
N PHE A 455 -24.91 -8.96 18.80
CA PHE A 455 -24.71 -7.89 19.77
C PHE A 455 -24.30 -8.39 21.17
N LEU A 456 -24.54 -9.65 21.54
CA LEU A 456 -24.05 -10.21 22.82
C LEU A 456 -22.53 -10.38 22.85
N TYR A 457 -21.91 -10.57 21.68
CA TYR A 457 -20.49 -10.88 21.54
C TYR A 457 -19.64 -9.65 21.20
N TYR A 458 -20.21 -8.44 21.34
CA TYR A 458 -19.54 -7.18 20.98
C TYR A 458 -18.17 -6.99 21.65
N LYS A 459 -17.98 -7.46 22.89
CA LYS A 459 -16.68 -7.40 23.59
C LYS A 459 -15.64 -8.32 22.97
N GLN A 460 -16.03 -9.52 22.54
CA GLN A 460 -15.12 -10.43 21.80
C GLN A 460 -14.73 -9.79 20.48
N LEU A 461 -15.70 -9.19 19.77
CA LEU A 461 -15.46 -8.53 18.49
C LEU A 461 -14.54 -7.31 18.64
N GLN A 462 -14.76 -6.47 19.65
CA GLN A 462 -13.88 -5.35 20.00
C GLN A 462 -12.43 -5.83 20.24
N SER A 463 -12.26 -6.95 20.96
CA SER A 463 -10.94 -7.50 21.24
C SER A 463 -10.20 -7.96 19.96
N LEU A 464 -10.90 -8.44 18.94
CA LEU A 464 -10.29 -8.84 17.67
C LEU A 464 -9.67 -7.64 16.92
N PHE A 465 -10.25 -6.45 17.07
CA PHE A 465 -9.78 -5.22 16.43
C PHE A 465 -8.84 -4.38 17.29
N ARG A 466 -8.49 -4.83 18.50
CA ARG A 466 -7.61 -4.09 19.42
C ARG A 466 -6.25 -3.73 18.80
N GLN A 467 -5.75 -4.58 17.91
CA GLN A 467 -4.50 -4.31 17.20
C GLN A 467 -4.68 -3.28 16.07
N CYS A 468 -5.88 -3.05 15.54
CA CYS A 468 -6.10 -2.13 14.43
C CYS A 468 -6.24 -0.67 14.88
N GLY A 469 -7.02 -0.43 15.92
CA GLY A 469 -7.29 0.90 16.46
C GLY A 469 -8.42 0.86 17.50
N GLN A 470 -8.73 2.01 18.09
CA GLN A 470 -9.82 2.14 19.05
C GLN A 470 -11.17 2.03 18.31
N VAL A 471 -12.03 1.11 18.74
CA VAL A 471 -13.38 0.97 18.20
C VAL A 471 -14.31 1.95 18.88
N LYS A 472 -14.95 2.82 18.09
CA LYS A 472 -15.94 3.82 18.55
C LYS A 472 -17.30 3.20 18.76
N SER A 473 -17.79 2.46 17.75
CA SER A 473 -19.09 1.78 17.81
C SER A 473 -19.16 0.56 16.91
N ILE A 474 -20.05 -0.37 17.23
CA ILE A 474 -20.38 -1.51 16.36
C ILE A 474 -21.89 -1.52 16.12
N VAL A 475 -22.28 -1.45 14.84
CA VAL A 475 -23.68 -1.59 14.43
C VAL A 475 -23.89 -3.00 13.90
N PHE A 476 -24.78 -3.75 14.53
CA PHE A 476 -25.22 -5.06 14.07
C PHE A 476 -26.45 -4.92 13.18
N ASP A 477 -26.44 -5.55 12.01
CA ASP A 477 -27.55 -5.59 11.07
C ASP A 477 -27.70 -7.00 10.49
N GLY A 478 -28.51 -7.83 11.15
CA GLY A 478 -28.65 -9.24 10.83
C GLY A 478 -27.30 -9.97 10.82
N ALA A 479 -26.92 -10.52 9.66
CA ALA A 479 -25.67 -11.24 9.48
C ALA A 479 -24.44 -10.34 9.19
N LYS A 480 -24.57 -9.02 9.31
CA LYS A 480 -23.50 -8.05 9.13
C LYS A 480 -23.20 -7.30 10.43
N ALA A 481 -21.94 -6.91 10.60
CA ALA A 481 -21.53 -5.96 11.64
C ALA A 481 -20.65 -4.88 11.02
N PHE A 482 -20.98 -3.63 11.30
CA PHE A 482 -20.23 -2.45 10.88
C PHE A 482 -19.41 -1.96 12.06
N VAL A 483 -18.09 -2.02 11.95
CA VAL A 483 -17.15 -1.61 12.99
C VAL A 483 -16.61 -0.24 12.62
N GLU A 484 -16.99 0.79 13.39
CA GLU A 484 -16.57 2.18 13.21
C GLU A 484 -15.42 2.46 14.20
N PHE A 485 -14.28 2.92 13.69
CA PHE A 485 -13.12 3.29 14.50
C PHE A 485 -13.19 4.76 14.93
N SER A 486 -12.61 5.06 16.09
CA SER A 486 -12.45 6.44 16.54
C SER A 486 -11.51 7.22 15.62
N ARG A 487 -11.91 8.42 15.24
CA ARG A 487 -11.11 9.39 14.48
C ARG A 487 -10.68 10.51 15.42
N ASN A 488 -9.41 10.90 15.36
CA ASN A 488 -8.96 12.14 15.98
C ASN A 488 -9.54 13.33 15.18
N PRO A 489 -10.30 14.25 15.82
CA PRO A 489 -10.87 15.44 15.16
C PRO A 489 -9.86 16.31 14.40
N THR A 490 -8.58 16.25 14.78
CA THR A 490 -7.49 17.02 14.18
C THR A 490 -6.79 16.29 13.04
N GLU A 491 -7.14 15.02 12.79
CA GLU A 491 -6.63 14.29 11.63
C GLU A 491 -7.37 14.69 10.36
N ARG A 492 -6.61 14.77 9.25
CA ARG A 492 -7.10 15.06 7.90
C ARG A 492 -8.17 14.04 7.46
N PHE A 493 -9.02 14.41 6.49
CA PHE A 493 -10.04 13.53 5.90
C PHE A 493 -9.49 12.42 5.00
N LYS A 494 -8.73 11.50 5.59
CA LYS A 494 -8.20 10.30 4.93
C LYS A 494 -8.81 9.05 5.55
N THR A 495 -8.75 7.94 4.83
CA THR A 495 -9.09 6.65 5.43
C THR A 495 -8.17 6.36 6.61
N LEU A 496 -8.76 6.06 7.77
CA LEU A 496 -8.02 5.85 9.00
C LEU A 496 -7.02 4.69 8.87
N PRO A 497 -5.83 4.80 9.48
CA PRO A 497 -4.89 3.68 9.56
C PRO A 497 -5.53 2.40 10.12
N ALA A 498 -6.49 2.54 11.04
CA ALA A 498 -7.23 1.41 11.62
C ALA A 498 -8.04 0.63 10.58
N VAL A 499 -8.65 1.32 9.60
CA VAL A 499 -9.38 0.69 8.49
C VAL A 499 -8.41 -0.08 7.58
N TYR A 500 -7.27 0.53 7.22
CA TYR A 500 -6.21 -0.15 6.46
C TYR A 500 -5.72 -1.41 7.18
N MET A 501 -5.45 -1.33 8.49
CA MET A 501 -5.03 -2.48 9.28
C MET A 501 -6.11 -3.56 9.36
N ALA A 502 -7.39 -3.20 9.50
CA ALA A 502 -8.49 -4.14 9.54
C ALA A 502 -8.62 -4.93 8.22
N ILE A 503 -8.62 -4.27 7.06
CA ILE A 503 -8.64 -4.97 5.76
C ILE A 503 -7.39 -5.83 5.60
N LYS A 504 -6.24 -5.33 6.07
CA LYS A 504 -4.99 -6.08 6.04
C LYS A 504 -5.07 -7.41 6.80
N MET A 505 -5.82 -7.48 7.91
CA MET A 505 -6.07 -8.74 8.63
C MET A 505 -6.71 -9.78 7.70
N SER A 506 -7.68 -9.36 6.87
CA SER A 506 -8.33 -10.25 5.89
C SER A 506 -7.34 -10.74 4.84
N HIS A 507 -6.49 -9.85 4.31
CA HIS A 507 -5.47 -10.20 3.31
C HIS A 507 -4.43 -11.18 3.86
N LEU A 508 -4.08 -11.02 5.13
CA LEU A 508 -3.19 -11.92 5.87
C LEU A 508 -3.89 -13.21 6.34
N LYS A 509 -5.20 -13.36 6.11
CA LYS A 509 -6.02 -14.50 6.54
C LYS A 509 -5.97 -14.74 8.05
N VAL A 510 -5.98 -13.67 8.83
CA VAL A 510 -6.11 -13.78 10.29
C VAL A 510 -7.48 -14.42 10.60
N SER A 511 -7.48 -15.51 11.37
CA SER A 511 -8.73 -16.19 11.73
C SER A 511 -9.56 -15.30 12.66
N LEU A 512 -10.75 -14.91 12.22
CA LEU A 512 -11.72 -14.16 13.02
C LEU A 512 -12.77 -15.13 13.55
N GLU A 513 -12.55 -15.63 14.76
CA GLU A 513 -13.42 -16.61 15.42
C GLU A 513 -14.12 -15.99 16.62
N LEU A 514 -15.43 -16.23 16.75
CA LEU A 514 -16.20 -15.94 17.96
C LEU A 514 -16.59 -17.23 18.66
N SER A 515 -16.50 -17.24 19.99
CA SER A 515 -17.05 -18.32 20.82
C SER A 515 -18.50 -17.99 21.15
N VAL A 516 -19.43 -18.77 20.60
CA VAL A 516 -20.87 -18.44 20.57
C VAL A 516 -21.72 -19.58 21.15
N HIS A 517 -22.87 -19.22 21.69
CA HIS A 517 -23.96 -20.11 22.05
C HIS A 517 -24.86 -20.38 20.84
N SER A 518 -25.54 -21.53 20.83
CA SER A 518 -26.57 -21.78 19.82
C SER A 518 -27.78 -20.87 20.05
N ALA A 519 -28.53 -20.58 18.98
CA ALA A 519 -29.72 -19.73 19.10
C ALA A 519 -30.75 -20.35 20.05
N GLU A 520 -30.88 -21.67 20.02
CA GLU A 520 -31.80 -22.45 20.85
C GLU A 520 -31.42 -22.37 22.35
N GLU A 521 -30.12 -22.31 22.67
CA GLU A 521 -29.65 -22.14 24.06
C GLU A 521 -29.96 -20.76 24.63
N ILE A 522 -29.86 -19.72 23.80
CA ILE A 522 -30.17 -18.34 24.18
C ILE A 522 -31.67 -18.20 24.41
N GLU A 523 -32.49 -18.71 23.48
CA GLU A 523 -33.94 -18.66 23.55
C GLU A 523 -34.51 -19.55 24.67
N GLY A 524 -33.93 -20.73 24.91
CA GLY A 524 -34.40 -21.69 25.91
C GLY A 524 -34.16 -21.29 27.37
N LYS A 525 -33.24 -20.35 27.63
CA LYS A 525 -32.89 -19.90 28.98
C LYS A 525 -33.60 -18.62 29.43
N VAL A 526 -34.27 -17.91 28.52
CA VAL A 526 -35.03 -16.70 28.84
C VAL A 526 -36.52 -17.05 28.79
N GLN A 527 -37.21 -17.02 29.93
CA GLN A 527 -38.62 -17.37 30.01
C GLN A 527 -39.49 -16.39 29.18
N GLY A 528 -40.02 -16.87 28.05
CA GLY A 528 -40.99 -16.16 27.21
C GLY A 528 -40.49 -16.00 25.76
N GLY A 529 -41.22 -16.59 24.80
CA GLY A 529 -40.87 -16.62 23.35
C GLY A 529 -40.75 -15.27 22.63
N THR A 530 -40.81 -14.15 23.35
CA THR A 530 -40.68 -12.77 22.84
C THR A 530 -39.25 -12.43 22.38
N VAL A 531 -38.22 -13.13 22.89
CA VAL A 531 -36.80 -12.88 22.57
C VAL A 531 -36.41 -13.26 21.14
N SER A 532 -37.18 -14.13 20.49
CA SER A 532 -37.00 -14.52 19.08
C SER A 532 -37.05 -13.31 18.12
N LYS A 533 -37.78 -12.24 18.48
CA LYS A 533 -37.84 -10.99 17.72
C LYS A 533 -36.47 -10.27 17.63
N LEU A 534 -35.60 -10.46 18.64
CA LEU A 534 -34.28 -9.83 18.70
C LEU A 534 -33.19 -10.55 17.89
N ARG A 535 -33.50 -11.70 17.27
CA ARG A 535 -32.52 -12.58 16.62
C ARG A 535 -31.65 -11.87 15.57
N ASN A 536 -32.26 -10.98 14.79
CA ASN A 536 -31.63 -10.19 13.72
C ASN A 536 -31.92 -8.69 13.87
N THR A 537 -32.28 -8.22 15.07
CA THR A 537 -32.60 -6.80 15.29
C THR A 537 -31.36 -5.95 15.09
N ARG A 538 -31.56 -4.74 14.53
CA ARG A 538 -30.48 -3.76 14.36
C ARG A 538 -30.14 -3.16 15.72
N VAL A 539 -28.91 -3.36 16.18
CA VAL A 539 -28.45 -2.90 17.49
C VAL A 539 -27.18 -2.08 17.30
N ASN A 540 -27.14 -0.89 17.89
CA ASN A 540 -25.95 -0.08 17.97
C ASN A 540 -25.29 -0.24 19.35
N VAL A 541 -24.01 -0.60 19.34
CA VAL A 541 -23.17 -0.63 20.54
C VAL A 541 -22.22 0.56 20.47
N ASP A 542 -22.41 1.53 21.35
CA ASP A 542 -21.57 2.72 21.45
C ASP A 542 -20.62 2.58 22.65
N PHE A 543 -19.32 2.50 22.40
CA PHE A 543 -18.33 2.32 23.45
C PHE A 543 -17.99 3.62 24.19
N GLN A 544 -18.23 4.79 23.56
CA GLN A 544 -18.00 6.09 24.18
C GLN A 544 -19.11 6.42 25.17
N LYS A 545 -20.37 6.16 24.78
CA LYS A 545 -21.54 6.36 25.64
C LYS A 545 -21.82 5.17 26.57
N GLN A 546 -21.14 4.05 26.35
CA GLN A 546 -21.38 2.76 27.02
C GLN A 546 -22.85 2.28 26.89
N THR A 547 -23.46 2.50 25.73
CA THR A 547 -24.86 2.11 25.49
C THR A 547 -24.98 0.99 24.46
N VAL A 548 -26.03 0.17 24.63
CA VAL A 548 -26.43 -0.86 23.67
C VAL A 548 -27.91 -0.68 23.41
N ASP A 549 -28.23 -0.03 22.30
CA ASP A 549 -29.58 0.41 21.99
C ASP A 549 -30.07 -0.14 20.65
N PRO A 550 -31.37 -0.48 20.52
CA PRO A 550 -31.95 -0.79 19.23
C PRO A 550 -31.85 0.43 18.31
N MET A 551 -31.43 0.23 17.07
CA MET A 551 -31.21 1.34 16.14
C MET A 551 -32.58 1.91 15.70
N GLN A 552 -32.76 3.22 15.80
CA GLN A 552 -33.91 3.87 15.16
C GLN A 552 -33.77 3.71 13.65
N VAL A 553 -34.81 3.20 12.97
CA VAL A 553 -34.89 3.22 11.50
C VAL A 553 -35.10 4.67 11.05
N SER A 554 -34.04 5.45 11.07
CA SER A 554 -33.91 6.74 10.39
C SER A 554 -32.60 6.69 9.61
N PHE A 555 -32.62 5.92 8.53
CA PHE A 555 -31.66 6.17 7.45
C PHE A 555 -31.94 7.57 6.92
N ASN A 556 -30.92 8.42 7.04
CA ASN A 556 -30.79 9.80 6.60
C ASN A 556 -31.43 10.87 7.53
N THR A 557 -30.56 11.74 8.06
CA THR A 557 -30.81 13.18 8.33
C THR A 557 -31.62 13.65 9.54
N SER A 558 -31.79 12.92 10.67
CA SER A 558 -32.83 13.37 11.65
C SER A 558 -32.55 13.31 13.16
N ASP A 559 -31.31 13.45 13.66
CA ASP A 559 -31.12 13.78 15.11
C ASP A 559 -30.21 14.99 15.40
N ARG A 560 -29.62 15.61 14.36
CA ARG A 560 -28.94 16.93 14.45
C ARG A 560 -29.39 17.93 13.38
N SER A 561 -30.28 17.54 12.48
CA SER A 561 -30.86 18.45 11.47
C SER A 561 -31.79 19.52 12.06
N ARG A 562 -32.16 19.41 13.34
CA ARG A 562 -32.94 20.45 14.05
C ARG A 562 -32.10 21.65 14.51
N THR A 563 -30.77 21.60 14.44
CA THR A 563 -29.89 22.72 14.88
C THR A 563 -29.45 23.66 13.77
N THR A 564 -29.52 23.27 12.50
CA THR A 564 -29.21 24.14 11.35
C THR A 564 -30.46 24.33 10.50
N THR A 565 -31.39 25.14 11.01
CA THR A 565 -32.47 25.75 10.21
C THR A 565 -31.92 26.76 9.20
N ASP A 566 -30.66 27.18 9.36
CA ASP A 566 -30.06 28.25 8.57
C ASP A 566 -28.98 27.69 7.63
N LEU A 567 -29.19 27.85 6.32
CA LEU A 567 -28.20 27.56 5.28
C LEU A 567 -27.01 28.53 5.29
N LEU A 568 -27.13 29.63 6.03
CA LEU A 568 -26.15 30.69 6.11
C LEU A 568 -25.73 30.88 7.57
N LEU A 569 -24.46 30.65 7.87
CA LEU A 569 -23.91 30.69 9.21
C LEU A 569 -22.82 31.76 9.28
N THR A 570 -22.78 32.51 10.37
CA THR A 570 -21.62 33.36 10.70
C THR A 570 -20.80 32.62 11.74
N ILE A 571 -19.52 32.38 11.43
CA ILE A 571 -18.64 31.55 12.26
C ILE A 571 -17.31 32.23 12.55
N ASP A 572 -16.64 31.74 13.58
CA ASP A 572 -15.24 32.01 13.86
C ASP A 572 -14.44 30.71 13.75
N VAL A 573 -13.28 30.78 13.10
CA VAL A 573 -12.41 29.61 12.83
C VAL A 573 -11.39 29.50 13.95
N THR A 574 -11.45 28.39 14.68
CA THR A 574 -10.61 28.16 15.85
C THR A 574 -9.43 27.24 15.55
N GLU A 575 -9.60 26.29 14.64
CA GLU A 575 -8.56 25.32 14.30
C GLU A 575 -8.58 24.99 12.81
N VAL A 576 -7.40 24.97 12.17
CA VAL A 576 -7.26 24.67 10.75
C VAL A 576 -6.57 23.32 10.61
N VAL A 577 -7.31 22.32 10.10
CA VAL A 577 -6.78 20.96 9.90
C VAL A 577 -5.93 20.89 8.64
N GLU A 578 -6.47 21.39 7.52
CA GLU A 578 -5.75 21.58 6.26
C GLU A 578 -6.42 22.68 5.42
N VAL A 579 -5.88 22.99 4.23
CA VAL A 579 -6.48 24.01 3.37
C VAL A 579 -7.90 23.59 2.99
N GLY A 580 -8.87 24.42 3.37
CA GLY A 580 -10.28 24.16 3.15
C GLY A 580 -10.93 23.17 4.12
N HIS A 581 -10.24 22.69 5.16
CA HIS A 581 -10.84 21.86 6.22
C HIS A 581 -10.46 22.41 7.60
N PHE A 582 -11.47 22.81 8.36
CA PHE A 582 -11.26 23.54 9.62
C PHE A 582 -12.43 23.33 10.59
N TRP A 583 -12.18 23.60 11.86
CA TRP A 583 -13.18 23.66 12.91
C TRP A 583 -13.52 25.11 13.24
N GLY A 584 -14.78 25.34 13.55
CA GLY A 584 -15.27 26.63 14.02
C GLY A 584 -16.58 26.49 14.76
N TYR A 585 -17.03 27.59 15.36
CA TYR A 585 -18.30 27.64 16.08
C TYR A 585 -19.13 28.84 15.60
N ARG A 586 -20.45 28.75 15.77
CA ARG A 586 -21.38 29.83 15.38
C ARG A 586 -21.21 31.02 16.33
N ILE A 587 -21.17 32.23 15.78
CA ILE A 587 -21.08 33.46 16.59
C ILE A 587 -22.41 34.21 16.71
N ASP A 588 -23.52 33.59 16.29
CA ASP A 588 -24.84 34.19 16.44
C ASP A 588 -25.27 34.29 17.92
N ALA A 589 -26.25 35.16 18.17
CA ALA A 589 -26.73 35.45 19.52
C ALA A 589 -27.23 34.17 20.24
N LYS A 590 -27.86 33.25 19.50
CA LYS A 590 -28.40 32.00 20.02
C LYS A 590 -27.29 31.07 20.53
N ASN A 591 -26.25 30.84 19.73
CA ASN A 591 -25.13 30.00 20.14
C ASN A 591 -24.31 30.65 21.26
N SER A 592 -24.14 31.98 21.22
CA SER A 592 -23.47 32.73 22.29
C SER A 592 -24.17 32.54 23.65
N GLU A 593 -25.51 32.54 23.67
CA GLU A 593 -26.28 32.29 24.89
C GLU A 593 -26.11 30.85 25.41
N ILE A 594 -26.13 29.86 24.50
CA ILE A 594 -25.91 28.45 24.84
C ILE A 594 -24.53 28.25 25.49
N LEU A 595 -23.47 28.77 24.85
CA LEU A 595 -22.09 28.65 25.34
C LEU A 595 -21.87 29.35 26.68
N LYS A 596 -22.44 30.56 26.86
CA LYS A 596 -22.38 31.30 28.13
C LYS A 596 -23.08 30.54 29.26
N LYS A 597 -24.27 29.98 28.98
CA LYS A 597 -25.03 29.20 29.96
C LYS A 597 -24.28 27.92 30.37
N LEU A 598 -23.78 27.15 29.40
CA LEU A 598 -22.96 25.95 29.63
C LEU A 598 -21.74 26.25 30.51
N THR A 599 -20.97 27.27 30.13
CA THR A 599 -19.75 27.66 30.87
C THR A 599 -20.09 28.08 32.30
N THR A 600 -21.17 28.84 32.48
CA THR A 600 -21.60 29.30 33.81
C THR A 600 -22.07 28.14 34.69
N GLU A 601 -22.82 27.18 34.13
CA GLU A 601 -23.31 26.02 34.89
C GLU A 601 -22.19 25.06 35.27
N ILE A 602 -21.26 24.76 34.36
CA ILE A 602 -20.11 23.89 34.63
C ILE A 602 -19.25 24.47 35.75
N ASN A 603 -18.90 25.75 35.67
CA ASN A 603 -17.99 26.40 36.62
C ASN A 603 -18.64 26.73 37.98
N ARG A 604 -19.96 26.53 38.12
CA ARG A 604 -20.66 26.63 39.43
C ARG A 604 -20.60 25.33 40.23
N LEU A 605 -20.28 24.20 39.59
CA LEU A 605 -20.29 22.90 40.23
C LEU A 605 -18.98 22.65 40.99
N LYS A 606 -19.07 21.83 42.04
CA LYS A 606 -17.88 21.29 42.71
C LYS A 606 -17.32 20.15 41.85
N LEU A 607 -16.27 20.44 41.09
CA LEU A 607 -15.65 19.49 40.18
C LEU A 607 -14.90 18.38 40.94
N VAL A 608 -14.89 17.19 40.36
CA VAL A 608 -14.24 15.99 40.91
C VAL A 608 -13.17 15.52 39.92
N PRO A 609 -11.96 15.14 40.38
CA PRO A 609 -10.94 14.56 39.50
C PRO A 609 -11.41 13.27 38.83
N LEU A 610 -10.85 12.95 37.66
CA LEU A 610 -11.18 11.71 36.92
C LEU A 610 -11.02 10.44 37.78
N ALA A 611 -12.06 9.60 37.87
CA ALA A 611 -11.99 8.30 38.55
C ALA A 611 -11.25 7.24 37.74
N VAL A 612 -11.13 7.42 36.42
CA VAL A 612 -10.45 6.51 35.51
C VAL A 612 -9.18 7.17 34.98
N HIS A 613 -8.14 6.37 34.74
CA HIS A 613 -6.92 6.89 34.12
C HIS A 613 -7.25 7.53 32.75
N PRO A 614 -6.79 8.77 32.49
CA PRO A 614 -7.04 9.47 31.23
C PRO A 614 -6.64 8.62 30.03
N HIS A 615 -7.49 8.55 29.02
CA HIS A 615 -7.22 7.85 27.76
C HIS A 615 -7.84 8.59 26.57
N PRO A 616 -7.36 8.37 25.34
CA PRO A 616 -7.96 8.95 24.13
C PRO A 616 -9.48 8.72 24.05
N ASP A 617 -10.19 9.68 23.49
CA ASP A 617 -11.65 9.75 23.34
C ASP A 617 -12.48 9.95 24.62
N LEU A 618 -11.84 9.94 25.80
CA LEU A 618 -12.54 10.24 27.04
C LEU A 618 -12.95 11.73 27.04
N VAL A 619 -14.26 11.97 27.18
CA VAL A 619 -14.81 13.32 27.37
C VAL A 619 -14.71 13.68 28.84
N CYS A 620 -14.12 14.83 29.12
CA CYS A 620 -13.83 15.36 30.44
C CYS A 620 -14.05 16.87 30.48
N LEU A 621 -13.84 17.46 31.66
CA LEU A 621 -13.75 18.91 31.81
C LEU A 621 -12.28 19.31 31.92
N ALA A 622 -11.85 20.25 31.10
CA ALA A 622 -10.48 20.74 31.06
C ALA A 622 -10.44 22.28 31.21
N PRO A 623 -9.44 22.83 31.91
CA PRO A 623 -9.27 24.27 32.02
C PRO A 623 -8.80 24.88 30.70
N PHE A 624 -9.26 26.11 30.44
CA PHE A 624 -8.72 26.99 29.42
C PHE A 624 -8.66 28.42 29.97
N ALA A 625 -7.55 29.10 29.74
CA ALA A 625 -7.35 30.46 30.18
C ALA A 625 -7.86 31.43 29.10
N ASP A 626 -8.89 32.19 29.42
CA ASP A 626 -9.38 33.29 28.58
C ASP A 626 -9.26 34.60 29.36
N PHE A 627 -8.54 35.59 28.81
CA PHE A 627 -8.30 36.91 29.44
C PHE A 627 -7.93 36.85 30.94
N ASP A 628 -6.95 36.02 31.30
CA ASP A 628 -6.42 35.84 32.68
C ASP A 628 -7.40 35.22 33.71
N ARG A 629 -8.53 34.64 33.26
CA ARG A 629 -9.39 33.79 34.10
C ARG A 629 -9.40 32.36 33.59
N GLU A 630 -9.03 31.42 34.46
CA GLU A 630 -9.09 29.99 34.18
C GLU A 630 -10.53 29.49 34.43
N SER A 631 -11.13 28.90 33.41
CA SER A 631 -12.47 28.29 33.49
C SER A 631 -12.44 26.91 32.88
N TYR A 632 -13.33 26.04 33.35
CA TYR A 632 -13.49 24.67 32.88
C TYR A 632 -14.49 24.59 31.73
N PHE A 633 -14.12 23.81 30.71
CA PHE A 633 -14.92 23.60 29.51
C PHE A 633 -14.98 22.10 29.17
N ARG A 634 -15.99 21.70 28.39
CA ARG A 634 -16.09 20.32 27.89
C ARG A 634 -14.98 20.07 26.88
N ALA A 635 -14.21 19.01 27.09
CA ALA A 635 -13.10 18.64 26.22
C ALA A 635 -13.03 17.13 26.03
N GLN A 636 -12.52 16.71 24.88
CA GLN A 636 -12.21 15.31 24.56
C GLN A 636 -10.70 15.14 24.57
N ILE A 637 -10.19 14.11 25.26
CA ILE A 637 -8.76 13.80 25.25
C ILE A 637 -8.37 13.22 23.88
N LEU A 638 -7.38 13.82 23.22
CA LEU A 638 -6.86 13.37 21.93
C LEU A 638 -5.76 12.32 22.11
N TYR A 639 -4.73 12.64 22.90
CA TYR A 639 -3.71 11.70 23.32
C TYR A 639 -3.12 12.10 24.67
N VAL A 640 -2.53 11.13 25.36
CA VAL A 640 -1.86 11.31 26.65
C VAL A 640 -0.36 11.15 26.44
N SER A 641 0.43 12.10 26.92
CA SER A 641 1.89 12.11 26.84
C SER A 641 2.50 12.46 28.18
N GLY A 642 3.13 11.49 28.83
CA GLY A 642 3.71 11.64 30.16
C GLY A 642 2.67 12.05 31.20
N ASN A 643 2.84 13.23 31.79
CA ASN A 643 1.93 13.80 32.80
C ASN A 643 0.98 14.88 32.23
N SER A 644 0.82 14.92 30.91
CA SER A 644 -0.06 15.86 30.21
C SER A 644 -0.94 15.15 29.18
N ALA A 645 -2.06 15.76 28.83
CA ALA A 645 -2.91 15.34 27.72
C ALA A 645 -3.11 16.52 26.76
N GLU A 646 -3.13 16.22 25.46
CA GLU A 646 -3.69 17.16 24.49
C GLU A 646 -5.21 16.94 24.44
N VAL A 647 -5.97 18.02 24.60
CA VAL A 647 -7.44 17.99 24.64
C VAL A 647 -8.02 18.85 23.52
N PHE A 648 -9.20 18.47 23.04
CA PHE A 648 -9.99 19.17 22.05
C PHE A 648 -11.28 19.69 22.68
N PHE A 649 -11.49 21.01 22.70
CA PHE A 649 -12.68 21.62 23.29
C PHE A 649 -13.86 21.42 22.36
N VAL A 650 -14.78 20.52 22.73
CA VAL A 650 -15.87 20.05 21.86
C VAL A 650 -16.89 21.14 21.50
N ASP A 651 -16.87 22.26 22.22
CA ASP A 651 -17.79 23.39 22.01
C ASP A 651 -17.20 24.52 21.18
N TYR A 652 -15.87 24.65 21.15
CA TYR A 652 -15.17 25.76 20.48
C TYR A 652 -14.32 25.28 19.31
N GLY A 653 -13.85 24.03 19.31
CA GLY A 653 -13.07 23.41 18.24
C GLY A 653 -11.56 23.66 18.30
N ASN A 654 -11.07 24.36 19.33
CA ASN A 654 -9.64 24.55 19.58
C ASN A 654 -9.04 23.42 20.42
N ARG A 655 -7.71 23.41 20.49
CA ARG A 655 -6.90 22.44 21.25
C ARG A 655 -6.00 23.11 22.27
N ALA A 656 -5.66 22.38 23.33
CA ALA A 656 -4.68 22.81 24.33
C ALA A 656 -3.98 21.60 24.96
N HIS A 657 -2.78 21.84 25.50
CA HIS A 657 -2.08 20.90 26.38
C HIS A 657 -2.45 21.19 27.82
N VAL A 658 -2.88 20.15 28.55
CA VAL A 658 -3.39 20.26 29.91
C VAL A 658 -2.72 19.19 30.77
N GLU A 659 -2.33 19.54 32.01
CA GLU A 659 -1.81 18.56 32.97
C GLU A 659 -2.89 17.57 33.41
N LEU A 660 -2.54 16.28 33.56
CA LEU A 660 -3.52 15.25 33.90
C LEU A 660 -4.24 15.50 35.23
N ALA A 661 -3.57 16.15 36.19
CA ALA A 661 -4.12 16.50 37.49
C ALA A 661 -5.25 17.55 37.42
N LEU A 662 -5.31 18.31 36.33
CA LEU A 662 -6.31 19.36 36.13
C LEU A 662 -7.55 18.86 35.39
N LEU A 663 -7.56 17.61 34.90
CA LEU A 663 -8.70 17.04 34.20
C LEU A 663 -9.76 16.55 35.20
N MET A 664 -11.01 16.96 34.96
CA MET A 664 -12.14 16.69 35.86
C MET A 664 -13.21 15.84 35.18
N GLU A 665 -14.01 15.12 35.96
CA GLU A 665 -15.15 14.35 35.46
C GLU A 665 -16.25 15.25 34.92
N ILE A 666 -16.86 14.80 33.81
CA ILE A 666 -18.05 15.46 33.24
C ILE A 666 -19.32 14.80 33.78
N PRO A 667 -20.22 15.55 34.43
CA PRO A 667 -21.53 15.02 34.84
C PRO A 667 -22.38 14.58 33.64
N CYS A 668 -23.14 13.49 33.77
CA CYS A 668 -23.91 12.88 32.68
C CYS A 668 -24.87 13.85 31.99
N GLN A 669 -25.48 14.78 32.73
CA GLN A 669 -26.38 15.81 32.20
C GLN A 669 -25.72 16.71 31.14
N PHE A 670 -24.40 16.95 31.21
CA PHE A 670 -23.67 17.74 30.21
C PHE A 670 -23.10 16.89 29.08
N LEU A 671 -22.98 15.58 29.28
CA LEU A 671 -22.55 14.65 28.24
C LEU A 671 -23.67 14.41 27.21
N GLU A 672 -24.93 14.48 27.64
CA GLU A 672 -26.11 14.34 26.77
C GLU A 672 -26.36 15.57 25.88
N LEU A 673 -25.85 16.74 26.25
CA LEU A 673 -26.02 17.97 25.49
C LEU A 673 -25.17 17.96 24.20
N PRO A 674 -25.69 18.46 23.06
CA PRO A 674 -24.94 18.48 21.81
C PRO A 674 -23.67 19.34 21.92
N PHE A 675 -22.63 18.92 21.22
CA PHE A 675 -21.40 19.68 21.05
C PHE A 675 -21.62 20.83 20.08
N GLN A 676 -21.06 22.00 20.39
CA GLN A 676 -21.31 23.23 19.61
C GLN A 676 -20.29 23.49 18.51
N ALA A 677 -19.09 22.89 18.57
CA ALA A 677 -18.11 23.02 17.50
C ALA A 677 -18.58 22.27 16.25
N LEU A 678 -18.35 22.89 15.09
CA LEU A 678 -18.74 22.40 13.77
C LEU A 678 -17.49 22.17 12.92
N GLU A 679 -17.43 21.02 12.24
CA GLU A 679 -16.38 20.68 11.28
C GLU A 679 -16.83 21.12 9.89
N PHE A 680 -15.99 21.90 9.21
CA PHE A 680 -16.28 22.46 7.89
C PHE A 680 -15.30 21.97 6.85
N LYS A 681 -15.81 21.75 5.62
CA LYS A 681 -15.01 21.51 4.42
C LYS A 681 -15.46 22.43 3.29
N ILE A 682 -14.53 23.10 2.64
CA ILE A 682 -14.83 23.91 1.45
C ILE A 682 -15.19 22.95 0.31
N CYS A 683 -16.39 23.10 -0.26
CA CYS A 683 -16.83 22.25 -1.37
C CYS A 683 -16.13 22.62 -2.69
N LYS A 684 -16.23 21.75 -3.70
CA LYS A 684 -15.81 21.93 -5.10
C LYS A 684 -14.36 22.35 -5.30
N MET A 685 -13.49 21.95 -4.37
CA MET A 685 -12.09 22.35 -4.35
C MET A 685 -11.19 21.15 -4.05
N ARG A 686 -10.10 21.05 -4.79
CA ARG A 686 -9.01 20.09 -4.53
C ARG A 686 -7.65 20.79 -4.65
N PRO A 687 -6.56 20.17 -4.16
CA PRO A 687 -5.23 20.73 -4.36
C PRO A 687 -4.82 20.75 -5.82
N SER A 688 -4.08 21.77 -6.24
CA SER A 688 -3.50 21.83 -7.58
C SER A 688 -2.35 20.83 -7.75
N ALA A 689 -2.01 20.48 -8.99
CA ALA A 689 -0.85 19.63 -9.30
C ALA A 689 0.45 20.15 -8.64
N LYS A 690 0.64 21.47 -8.62
CA LYS A 690 1.76 22.16 -7.96
C LYS A 690 1.81 21.85 -6.45
N SER A 691 0.66 21.94 -5.79
CA SER A 691 0.51 21.63 -4.37
C SER A 691 0.77 20.16 -4.05
N LEU A 692 0.34 19.25 -4.94
CA LEU A 692 0.56 17.80 -4.80
C LEU A 692 2.04 17.38 -4.97
N VAL A 693 2.84 18.15 -5.73
CA VAL A 693 4.28 17.90 -5.89
C VAL A 693 5.09 18.50 -4.74
N CYS A 694 4.71 19.69 -4.24
CA CYS A 694 5.46 20.39 -3.19
C CYS A 694 5.07 20.00 -1.76
N GLY A 695 3.95 19.32 -1.60
CA GLY A 695 3.45 18.85 -0.32
C GLY A 695 2.85 17.47 -0.46
N GLU A 696 2.33 16.93 0.62
CA GLU A 696 1.64 15.63 0.53
C GLU A 696 0.27 15.75 -0.12
N HIS A 697 -0.41 16.86 0.14
CA HIS A 697 -1.78 17.17 -0.30
C HIS A 697 -1.83 18.65 -0.68
N TRP A 698 -1.44 19.53 0.26
CA TRP A 698 -1.29 20.96 0.03
C TRP A 698 0.15 21.39 0.23
N SER A 699 0.62 22.37 -0.57
CA SER A 699 1.93 22.98 -0.37
C SER A 699 1.97 23.80 0.93
N GLY A 700 3.17 23.99 1.51
CA GLY A 700 3.34 24.83 2.69
C GLY A 700 2.97 26.29 2.41
N ALA A 701 3.16 26.74 1.17
CA ALA A 701 2.65 28.04 0.70
C ALA A 701 1.10 28.13 0.74
N ALA A 702 0.38 27.11 0.25
CA ALA A 702 -1.08 27.07 0.29
C ALA A 702 -1.62 27.09 1.72
N SER A 703 -1.03 26.30 2.63
CA SER A 703 -1.43 26.25 4.05
C SER A 703 -1.24 27.60 4.74
N ARG A 704 -0.09 28.26 4.55
CA ARG A 704 0.16 29.60 5.11
C ARG A 704 -0.81 30.63 4.55
N ARG A 705 -1.11 30.55 3.25
CA ARG A 705 -2.05 31.46 2.60
C ARG A 705 -3.46 31.28 3.16
N PHE A 706 -3.96 30.05 3.23
CA PHE A 706 -5.28 29.78 3.80
C PHE A 706 -5.38 30.23 5.26
N ALA A 707 -4.37 29.92 6.08
CA ALA A 707 -4.32 30.37 7.47
C ALA A 707 -4.40 31.91 7.58
N SER A 708 -3.76 32.64 6.67
CA SER A 708 -3.84 34.11 6.63
C SER A 708 -5.22 34.66 6.23
N LEU A 709 -6.03 33.87 5.53
CA LEU A 709 -7.38 34.24 5.11
C LEU A 709 -8.41 34.04 6.22
N VAL A 710 -8.21 33.04 7.08
CA VAL A 710 -9.17 32.64 8.12
C VAL A 710 -8.82 33.13 9.53
N ARG A 711 -7.54 33.34 9.86
CA ARG A 711 -7.12 33.66 11.23
C ARG A 711 -7.63 35.04 11.66
N GLY A 712 -8.36 35.07 12.78
CA GLY A 712 -8.85 36.31 13.40
C GLY A 712 -9.90 37.06 12.56
N CYS A 713 -10.55 36.36 11.64
CA CYS A 713 -11.54 36.93 10.73
C CYS A 713 -12.87 36.20 10.89
N THR A 714 -13.96 36.95 11.05
CA THR A 714 -15.32 36.39 10.97
C THR A 714 -15.65 35.98 9.53
N LEU A 715 -16.10 34.74 9.36
CA LEU A 715 -16.45 34.17 8.06
C LEU A 715 -17.95 33.94 7.93
N LEU A 716 -18.46 34.17 6.72
CA LEU A 716 -19.81 33.81 6.33
C LEU A 716 -19.77 32.49 5.56
N VAL A 717 -20.53 31.50 6.02
CA VAL A 717 -20.52 30.15 5.47
C VAL A 717 -21.89 29.79 4.94
N LYS A 718 -21.95 29.37 3.67
CA LYS A 718 -23.16 28.88 3.03
C LYS A 718 -23.09 27.36 2.91
N VAL A 719 -23.90 26.65 3.68
CA VAL A 719 -23.92 25.18 3.71
C VAL A 719 -24.44 24.64 2.39
N PHE A 720 -23.62 23.83 1.74
CA PHE A 720 -23.95 23.12 0.50
C PHE A 720 -24.54 21.74 0.83
N SER A 721 -23.86 20.95 1.66
CA SER A 721 -24.31 19.62 2.07
C SER A 721 -23.78 19.25 3.46
N VAL A 722 -24.36 18.20 4.06
CA VAL A 722 -23.88 17.63 5.32
C VAL A 722 -23.62 16.13 5.11
N VAL A 723 -22.36 15.72 5.30
CA VAL A 723 -21.90 14.33 5.09
C VAL A 723 -21.13 13.90 6.33
N HIS A 724 -21.53 12.80 6.97
CA HIS A 724 -20.86 12.24 8.17
C HIS A 724 -20.57 13.25 9.31
N ASN A 725 -21.48 14.20 9.54
CA ASN A 725 -21.37 15.33 10.49
C ASN A 725 -20.39 16.45 10.10
N VAL A 726 -19.97 16.49 8.84
CA VAL A 726 -19.11 17.51 8.26
C VAL A 726 -19.94 18.41 7.37
N LEU A 727 -19.85 19.72 7.58
CA LEU A 727 -20.55 20.71 6.77
C LEU A 727 -19.70 21.06 5.55
N HIS A 728 -20.13 20.62 4.38
CA HIS A 728 -19.55 21.05 3.11
C HIS A 728 -20.17 22.39 2.74
N ALA A 729 -19.34 23.41 2.51
CA ALA A 729 -19.84 24.77 2.37
C ALA A 729 -19.00 25.68 1.48
N ASP A 730 -19.63 26.73 0.95
CA ASP A 730 -18.95 27.89 0.37
C ASP A 730 -18.59 28.85 1.53
N VAL A 731 -17.37 29.39 1.50
CA VAL A 731 -16.83 30.21 2.61
C VAL A 731 -16.42 31.57 2.10
N TYR A 732 -17.00 32.61 2.69
CA TYR A 732 -16.83 33.98 2.29
C TYR A 732 -16.20 34.83 3.40
N ARG A 733 -15.37 35.78 3.00
CA ARG A 733 -14.83 36.82 3.88
C ARG A 733 -15.32 38.19 3.45
N TYR A 734 -15.65 39.03 4.43
CA TYR A 734 -16.03 40.42 4.18
C TYR A 734 -14.82 41.25 3.75
N SER A 735 -15.00 42.03 2.68
CA SER A 735 -14.02 42.97 2.13
C SER A 735 -14.64 44.37 2.07
N GLY A 736 -14.81 45.02 3.22
CA GLY A 736 -15.36 46.38 3.30
C GLY A 736 -16.89 46.43 3.27
N VAL A 737 -17.45 47.55 2.77
CA VAL A 737 -18.84 48.01 3.07
C VAL A 737 -19.96 47.11 2.51
N GLN A 738 -19.71 46.18 1.58
CA GLN A 738 -20.69 45.13 1.21
C GLN A 738 -20.16 43.99 0.31
N ASP A 739 -18.89 43.98 -0.10
CA ASP A 739 -18.35 42.93 -0.96
C ASP A 739 -17.87 41.70 -0.16
N THR A 740 -18.38 40.53 -0.52
CA THR A 740 -17.92 39.23 0.01
C THR A 740 -17.02 38.54 -1.01
N ILE A 741 -15.85 38.06 -0.57
CA ILE A 741 -14.92 37.32 -1.43
C ILE A 741 -14.96 35.85 -1.05
N ASP A 742 -15.15 34.97 -2.04
CA ASP A 742 -15.06 33.51 -1.86
C ASP A 742 -13.59 33.09 -1.69
N LEU A 743 -13.30 32.40 -0.59
CA LEU A 743 -11.96 31.91 -0.29
C LEU A 743 -11.48 30.87 -1.32
N ARG A 744 -12.40 30.08 -1.89
CA ARG A 744 -12.09 29.10 -2.95
C ARG A 744 -11.52 29.82 -4.17
N ASP A 745 -12.18 30.89 -4.62
CA ASP A 745 -11.79 31.61 -5.83
C ASP A 745 -10.42 32.27 -5.69
N ILE A 746 -10.08 32.76 -4.48
CA ILE A 746 -8.73 33.27 -4.17
C ILE A 746 -7.69 32.16 -4.36
N LEU A 747 -7.92 30.98 -3.75
CA LEU A 747 -6.97 29.86 -3.80
C LEU A 747 -6.80 29.29 -5.21
N ILE A 748 -7.88 29.25 -6.01
CA ILE A 748 -7.83 28.83 -7.40
C ILE A 748 -7.07 29.85 -8.25
N LYS A 749 -7.39 31.15 -8.12
CA LYS A 749 -6.72 32.22 -8.87
C LYS A 749 -5.21 32.31 -8.58
N GLU A 750 -4.81 32.02 -7.35
CA GLU A 750 -3.41 31.97 -6.93
C GLU A 750 -2.70 30.65 -7.29
N GLY A 751 -3.42 29.68 -7.89
CA GLY A 751 -2.87 28.41 -8.35
C GLY A 751 -2.60 27.38 -7.25
N TYR A 752 -3.13 27.60 -6.05
CA TYR A 752 -2.99 26.65 -4.94
C TYR A 752 -3.99 25.50 -5.02
N ALA A 753 -5.18 25.76 -5.58
CA ALA A 753 -6.30 24.83 -5.70
C ALA A 753 -6.82 24.73 -7.14
N GLU A 754 -7.57 23.67 -7.41
CA GLU A 754 -8.32 23.45 -8.64
C GLU A 754 -9.79 23.13 -8.32
N LEU A 755 -10.67 23.35 -9.30
CA LEU A 755 -12.09 23.04 -9.18
C LEU A 755 -12.29 21.51 -9.22
N ALA A 756 -13.15 20.99 -8.35
CA ALA A 756 -13.41 19.57 -8.20
C ALA A 756 -14.92 19.26 -8.15
N GLU A 757 -15.26 18.01 -8.47
CA GLU A 757 -16.61 17.48 -8.29
C GLU A 757 -16.87 17.10 -6.83
N GLU A 758 -18.12 17.23 -6.39
CA GLU A 758 -18.55 16.73 -5.08
C GLU A 758 -18.85 15.23 -5.15
N SER A 759 -18.66 14.55 -4.01
CA SER A 759 -18.99 13.12 -3.85
C SER A 759 -20.47 12.84 -4.04
N TYR A 760 -20.80 11.58 -4.34
CA TYR A 760 -22.17 11.11 -4.47
C TYR A 760 -23.02 11.43 -3.23
N GLU A 761 -22.49 11.17 -2.03
CA GLU A 761 -23.17 11.46 -0.76
C GLU A 761 -23.41 12.95 -0.55
N SER A 762 -22.44 13.79 -0.90
CA SER A 762 -22.57 15.25 -0.83
C SER A 762 -23.66 15.75 -1.79
N LYS A 763 -23.69 15.23 -3.02
CA LYS A 763 -24.73 15.53 -4.02
C LYS A 763 -26.12 15.11 -3.54
N GLN A 764 -26.27 13.90 -3.00
CA GLN A 764 -27.54 13.41 -2.46
C GLN A 764 -28.01 14.26 -1.27
N SER A 765 -27.12 14.56 -0.33
CA SER A 765 -27.40 15.41 0.83
C SER A 765 -27.82 16.83 0.41
N HIS A 766 -27.14 17.42 -0.58
CA HIS A 766 -27.49 18.71 -1.15
C HIS A 766 -28.91 18.75 -1.73
N GLU A 767 -29.31 17.72 -2.48
CA GLU A 767 -30.67 17.64 -3.05
C GLU A 767 -31.74 17.46 -1.97
N VAL A 768 -31.46 16.68 -0.92
CA VAL A 768 -32.36 16.56 0.25
C VAL A 768 -32.52 17.91 0.96
N LEU A 769 -31.43 18.64 1.19
CA LEU A 769 -31.47 19.97 1.81
C LEU A 769 -32.27 20.95 0.96
N LYS A 770 -31.99 21.04 -0.35
CA LYS A 770 -32.78 21.86 -1.29
C LYS A 770 -34.28 21.57 -1.22
N GLY A 771 -34.65 20.29 -1.16
CA GLY A 771 -36.04 19.83 -1.08
C GLY A 771 -36.73 20.22 0.22
N LEU A 772 -36.04 20.15 1.36
CA LEU A 772 -36.56 20.59 2.67
C LEU A 772 -36.83 22.09 2.70
N PHE A 773 -35.91 22.90 2.17
CA PHE A 773 -36.07 24.35 2.18
C PHE A 773 -37.11 24.85 1.16
N SER A 774 -37.23 24.18 0.00
CA SER A 774 -38.27 24.50 -0.99
C SER A 774 -39.69 24.21 -0.47
N LYS A 775 -39.85 23.24 0.46
CA LYS A 775 -41.13 22.89 1.08
C LYS A 775 -41.43 23.68 2.36
N SER A 776 -40.43 24.30 2.99
CA SER A 776 -40.62 25.07 4.23
C SER A 776 -41.38 26.41 4.07
N VAL A 777 -41.89 26.71 2.87
CA VAL A 777 -42.82 27.84 2.63
C VAL A 777 -44.29 27.41 2.79
N GLU A 778 -44.63 26.12 2.83
CA GLU A 778 -46.00 25.66 3.14
C GLU A 778 -45.99 24.43 4.05
N ASN A 779 -46.66 24.57 5.20
CA ASN A 779 -46.98 23.56 6.22
C ASN A 779 -45.87 23.21 7.24
N GLY A 780 -45.96 23.87 8.40
CA GLY A 780 -45.41 23.38 9.65
C GLY A 780 -46.44 22.57 10.44
N THR A 781 -46.19 21.28 10.65
CA THR A 781 -46.31 20.54 11.92
C THR A 781 -46.23 19.04 11.62
N ASP A 782 -45.09 18.42 11.94
CA ASP A 782 -45.01 16.97 12.14
C ASP A 782 -44.31 16.72 13.48
N MET A 783 -45.13 16.47 14.50
CA MET A 783 -44.68 16.06 15.84
C MET A 783 -44.44 14.55 15.84
N PHE A 784 -43.19 14.15 16.01
CA PHE A 784 -42.80 12.75 16.19
C PHE A 784 -43.31 12.24 17.53
N VAL A 785 -44.24 11.28 17.50
CA VAL A 785 -44.67 10.52 18.69
C VAL A 785 -43.69 9.34 18.88
N PRO A 786 -43.09 9.13 20.06
CA PRO A 786 -42.29 7.95 20.36
C PRO A 786 -43.15 6.67 20.26
N SER A 787 -42.70 5.68 19.50
CA SER A 787 -43.44 4.41 19.35
C SER A 787 -43.19 3.48 20.56
N PRO A 788 -44.22 2.99 21.28
CA PRO A 788 -44.08 2.17 22.49
C PRO A 788 -43.40 0.81 22.29
N VAL A 789 -43.30 0.33 21.04
CA VAL A 789 -42.66 -0.96 20.68
C VAL A 789 -41.15 -0.99 20.97
N LYS A 790 -40.48 0.17 21.00
CA LYS A 790 -39.00 0.27 21.07
C LYS A 790 -38.45 0.28 22.50
N ASP A 791 -39.25 0.74 23.46
CA ASP A 791 -38.89 0.66 24.88
C ASP A 791 -38.90 -0.80 25.37
N GLU A 792 -39.78 -1.64 24.81
CA GLU A 792 -39.78 -3.09 25.05
C GLU A 792 -38.52 -3.76 24.51
N GLU A 793 -38.08 -3.43 23.28
CA GLU A 793 -36.85 -3.99 22.69
C GLU A 793 -35.60 -3.62 23.50
N LYS A 794 -35.51 -2.34 23.93
CA LYS A 794 -34.41 -1.85 24.77
C LYS A 794 -34.37 -2.56 26.12
N TYR A 795 -35.53 -2.80 26.74
CA TYR A 795 -35.65 -3.55 27.98
C TYR A 795 -35.20 -5.02 27.82
N LEU A 796 -35.63 -5.68 26.74
CA LEU A 796 -35.25 -7.07 26.44
C LEU A 796 -33.74 -7.23 26.16
N ILE A 797 -33.13 -6.28 25.44
CA ILE A 797 -31.68 -6.24 25.19
C ILE A 797 -30.92 -6.15 26.53
N ARG A 798 -31.38 -5.30 27.46
CA ARG A 798 -30.75 -5.16 28.78
C ARG A 798 -30.81 -6.45 29.60
N ILE A 799 -31.97 -7.12 29.65
CA ILE A 799 -32.12 -8.42 30.34
C ILE A 799 -31.15 -9.46 29.79
N LEU A 800 -31.01 -9.54 28.47
CA LEU A 800 -30.10 -10.48 27.82
C LEU A 800 -28.64 -10.19 28.18
N LEU A 801 -28.22 -8.93 28.16
CA LEU A 801 -26.86 -8.51 28.52
C LEU A 801 -26.52 -8.81 29.99
N GLU A 802 -27.46 -8.58 30.91
CA GLU A 802 -27.32 -8.91 32.34
C GLU A 802 -27.25 -10.43 32.56
N SER A 803 -28.06 -11.20 31.84
CA SER A 803 -28.05 -12.68 31.89
C SER A 803 -26.74 -13.27 31.34
N PHE A 804 -26.19 -12.67 30.28
CA PHE A 804 -24.90 -13.04 29.71
C PHE A 804 -23.74 -12.69 30.65
N SER A 805 -23.77 -11.50 31.26
CA SER A 805 -22.72 -11.02 32.17
C SER A 805 -22.68 -11.80 33.49
N SER A 806 -23.81 -12.35 33.94
CA SER A 806 -23.91 -13.18 35.14
C SER A 806 -23.56 -14.67 34.90
N ASN A 807 -23.01 -15.02 33.73
CA ASN A 807 -22.60 -16.38 33.34
C ASN A 807 -23.71 -17.46 33.42
N LYS A 808 -25.00 -17.06 33.46
CA LYS A 808 -26.13 -17.99 33.51
C LYS A 808 -26.26 -18.89 32.27
N LEU A 809 -25.61 -18.50 31.15
CA LEU A 809 -25.60 -19.27 29.91
C LEU A 809 -24.58 -20.42 29.86
N GLY A 810 -23.60 -20.50 30.78
CA GLY A 810 -22.51 -21.50 30.73
C GLY A 810 -21.41 -21.13 29.74
N THR A 811 -20.44 -22.01 29.49
CA THR A 811 -19.36 -21.77 28.52
C THR A 811 -19.85 -21.99 27.07
N PRO A 812 -19.50 -21.11 26.11
CA PRO A 812 -19.87 -21.30 24.71
C PRO A 812 -19.35 -22.63 24.16
N ASN A 813 -20.18 -23.34 23.40
CA ASN A 813 -19.85 -24.65 22.82
C ASN A 813 -19.56 -24.61 21.32
N CYS A 814 -19.90 -23.51 20.63
CA CYS A 814 -19.76 -23.36 19.20
C CYS A 814 -18.72 -22.28 18.84
N LYS A 815 -18.07 -22.45 17.68
CA LYS A 815 -17.20 -21.43 17.08
C LYS A 815 -17.83 -20.93 15.78
N ALA A 816 -18.04 -19.62 15.68
CA ALA A 816 -18.46 -18.96 14.46
C ALA A 816 -17.25 -18.31 13.76
N ILE A 817 -17.03 -18.65 12.49
CA ILE A 817 -15.98 -18.04 11.65
C ILE A 817 -16.59 -16.85 10.92
N LEU A 818 -16.05 -15.66 11.18
CA LEU A 818 -16.47 -14.42 10.53
C LEU A 818 -15.77 -14.24 9.19
N HIS A 819 -16.43 -13.54 8.26
CA HIS A 819 -15.85 -13.20 6.96
C HIS A 819 -15.60 -11.69 6.86
N GLY A 820 -14.39 -11.30 6.45
CA GLY A 820 -13.94 -9.91 6.35
C GLY A 820 -12.65 -9.67 7.12
N PRO A 821 -12.36 -8.42 7.53
CA PRO A 821 -13.14 -7.20 7.31
C PRO A 821 -13.05 -6.69 5.86
N PHE A 822 -14.12 -6.07 5.36
CA PHE A 822 -14.19 -5.50 3.99
C PHE A 822 -14.43 -3.99 4.01
N ASN A 823 -14.03 -3.32 2.92
CA ASN A 823 -14.40 -1.94 2.63
C ASN A 823 -14.68 -1.80 1.13
N PRO A 824 -15.80 -1.17 0.72
CA PRO A 824 -16.18 -1.09 -0.69
C PRO A 824 -15.32 -0.14 -1.53
N TYR A 825 -14.53 0.75 -0.91
CA TYR A 825 -13.58 1.62 -1.61
C TYR A 825 -12.20 0.98 -1.78
N GLU A 826 -12.06 -0.31 -1.46
CA GLU A 826 -10.87 -1.07 -1.83
C GLU A 826 -10.74 -1.17 -3.36
N LEU A 827 -9.63 -0.64 -3.88
CA LEU A 827 -9.40 -0.53 -5.31
C LEU A 827 -8.81 -1.82 -5.88
N LYS A 828 -9.36 -2.25 -7.02
CA LYS A 828 -8.81 -3.37 -7.81
C LYS A 828 -7.78 -2.84 -8.80
N CYS A 829 -6.64 -3.53 -8.84
CA CYS A 829 -5.53 -3.20 -9.73
C CYS A 829 -5.74 -3.88 -11.09
N HIS A 830 -5.42 -3.16 -12.17
CA HIS A 830 -5.53 -3.63 -13.55
C HIS A 830 -4.23 -3.33 -14.31
N SER A 831 -3.88 -4.19 -15.28
CA SER A 831 -2.72 -3.95 -16.14
C SER A 831 -3.03 -2.92 -17.22
N LEU A 832 -2.07 -2.04 -17.52
CA LEU A 832 -2.15 -1.14 -18.67
C LEU A 832 -1.72 -1.81 -19.98
N THR A 833 -0.98 -2.92 -19.93
CA THR A 833 -0.48 -3.60 -21.13
C THR A 833 -1.56 -4.46 -21.80
N ARG A 834 -1.67 -4.38 -23.13
CA ARG A 834 -2.69 -5.12 -23.92
C ARG A 834 -2.61 -6.63 -23.72
N ILE A 835 -1.39 -7.19 -23.72
CA ILE A 835 -1.13 -8.63 -23.55
C ILE A 835 -1.62 -9.14 -22.18
N SER A 836 -1.63 -8.26 -21.17
CA SER A 836 -1.99 -8.63 -19.80
C SER A 836 -3.37 -8.12 -19.37
N LYS A 837 -4.15 -7.53 -20.28
CA LYS A 837 -5.46 -6.92 -19.96
C LYS A 837 -6.47 -7.90 -19.34
N PHE A 838 -6.38 -9.18 -19.73
CA PHE A 838 -7.26 -10.24 -19.23
C PHE A 838 -6.69 -11.01 -18.03
N ARG A 839 -5.45 -10.70 -17.60
CA ARG A 839 -4.83 -11.34 -16.44
C ARG A 839 -5.32 -10.67 -15.17
N CYS A 840 -5.59 -11.47 -14.14
CA CYS A 840 -5.90 -10.94 -12.81
C CYS A 840 -4.62 -10.40 -12.16
N VAL A 841 -4.67 -9.22 -11.53
CA VAL A 841 -3.49 -8.57 -10.93
C VAL A 841 -3.59 -8.60 -9.41
N TRP A 842 -2.55 -9.12 -8.76
CA TRP A 842 -2.43 -9.22 -7.30
C TRP A 842 -1.18 -8.49 -6.86
N ILE A 843 -1.28 -7.74 -5.78
CA ILE A 843 -0.14 -7.10 -5.13
C ILE A 843 0.35 -8.02 -4.01
N GLU A 844 1.65 -8.21 -3.91
CA GLU A 844 2.27 -9.04 -2.86
C GLU A 844 1.82 -8.59 -1.47
N LYS A 845 1.44 -9.54 -0.62
CA LYS A 845 0.84 -9.26 0.70
C LYS A 845 1.78 -8.50 1.63
N GLU A 846 3.09 -8.50 1.38
CA GLU A 846 4.08 -7.78 2.16
C GLU A 846 4.31 -6.36 1.64
N SER A 847 3.75 -6.02 0.47
CA SER A 847 3.77 -4.66 -0.06
C SER A 847 2.83 -3.77 0.76
N ILE A 848 3.28 -2.53 1.03
CA ILE A 848 2.45 -1.50 1.68
C ILE A 848 1.23 -1.09 0.86
N ASN A 849 1.22 -1.39 -0.45
CA ASN A 849 0.12 -1.12 -1.37
C ASN A 849 -0.75 -2.37 -1.63
N SER A 850 -0.59 -3.43 -0.84
CA SER A 850 -1.44 -4.63 -0.95
C SER A 850 -2.89 -4.40 -0.54
N VAL A 851 -3.16 -3.27 0.11
CA VAL A 851 -4.49 -2.72 0.38
C VAL A 851 -4.44 -1.25 -0.04
N ILE A 852 -5.25 -0.87 -1.02
CA ILE A 852 -5.40 0.53 -1.43
C ILE A 852 -6.87 0.88 -1.32
N ILE A 853 -7.17 1.92 -0.57
CA ILE A 853 -8.53 2.44 -0.39
C ILE A 853 -8.56 3.83 -1.04
N SER A 854 -9.62 4.10 -1.80
CA SER A 854 -9.81 5.43 -2.39
C SER A 854 -10.14 6.46 -1.30
N ASP A 855 -9.28 7.46 -1.15
CA ASP A 855 -9.52 8.60 -0.25
C ASP A 855 -10.46 9.65 -0.89
N THR A 856 -10.57 9.66 -2.22
CA THR A 856 -11.33 10.60 -3.06
C THR A 856 -12.01 9.84 -4.23
N PRO A 857 -13.04 9.02 -3.96
CA PRO A 857 -13.76 8.26 -5.00
C PRO A 857 -14.39 9.16 -6.08
N GLU A 858 -14.69 10.41 -5.75
CA GLU A 858 -15.24 11.42 -6.65
C GLU A 858 -14.29 11.81 -7.81
N ASP A 859 -12.99 11.53 -7.65
CA ASP A 859 -12.00 11.83 -8.66
C ASP A 859 -11.88 10.66 -9.67
N LEU A 860 -12.37 10.91 -10.89
CA LEU A 860 -12.38 9.94 -12.00
C LEU A 860 -11.01 9.77 -12.69
N HIS A 861 -9.99 10.55 -12.32
CA HIS A 861 -8.67 10.46 -12.94
C HIS A 861 -7.98 9.16 -12.55
N GLN A 862 -7.35 8.52 -13.53
CA GLN A 862 -6.61 7.29 -13.28
C GLN A 862 -5.41 7.55 -12.37
N ARG A 863 -5.20 6.65 -11.42
CA ARG A 863 -4.00 6.60 -10.59
C ARG A 863 -3.11 5.45 -11.03
N MET A 864 -1.81 5.70 -11.12
CA MET A 864 -0.81 4.71 -11.57
C MET A 864 -0.09 4.05 -10.38
N LEU A 865 0.14 2.75 -10.47
CA LEU A 865 1.04 1.97 -9.63
C LEU A 865 2.19 1.45 -10.50
N VAL A 866 3.42 1.59 -10.02
CA VAL A 866 4.63 1.03 -10.64
C VAL A 866 5.11 -0.15 -9.81
N ALA A 867 5.40 -1.28 -10.46
CA ALA A 867 5.97 -2.45 -9.79
C ALA A 867 7.43 -2.66 -10.21
N ALA A 868 8.34 -2.83 -9.24
CA ALA A 868 9.75 -3.09 -9.54
C ALA A 868 9.99 -4.50 -10.09
N SER A 869 9.13 -5.46 -9.74
CA SER A 869 9.23 -6.85 -10.19
C SER A 869 7.86 -7.47 -10.43
N LEU A 870 7.77 -8.29 -11.47
CA LEU A 870 6.58 -9.01 -11.88
C LEU A 870 6.84 -10.52 -11.87
N SER A 871 5.84 -11.26 -11.40
CA SER A 871 5.79 -12.71 -11.56
C SER A 871 4.40 -13.14 -12.00
N VAL A 872 4.30 -14.28 -12.67
CA VAL A 872 3.03 -14.87 -13.08
C VAL A 872 2.82 -16.22 -12.39
N ASN A 873 1.56 -16.57 -12.15
CA ASN A 873 1.22 -17.91 -11.67
C ASN A 873 1.52 -18.99 -12.74
N ALA A 874 1.48 -20.26 -12.34
CA ALA A 874 1.80 -21.37 -13.24
C ALA A 874 0.90 -21.44 -14.49
N THR A 875 -0.34 -20.98 -14.40
CA THR A 875 -1.31 -20.95 -15.52
C THR A 875 -1.21 -19.70 -16.39
N GLY A 876 -0.38 -18.71 -16.03
CA GLY A 876 -0.28 -17.42 -16.72
C GLY A 876 -1.51 -16.51 -16.59
N SER A 877 -2.55 -16.93 -15.86
CA SER A 877 -3.80 -16.18 -15.70
C SER A 877 -3.72 -15.04 -14.67
N THR A 878 -2.75 -15.10 -13.76
CA THR A 878 -2.63 -14.19 -12.64
C THR A 878 -1.21 -13.61 -12.54
N MET A 879 -1.11 -12.29 -12.42
CA MET A 879 0.12 -11.55 -12.19
C MET A 879 0.26 -11.17 -10.72
N LEU A 880 1.47 -11.31 -10.19
CA LEU A 880 1.85 -10.91 -8.84
C LEU A 880 2.89 -9.78 -8.92
N LEU A 881 2.51 -8.61 -8.41
CA LEU A 881 3.31 -7.39 -8.34
C LEU A 881 4.11 -7.36 -7.05
N ARG A 882 5.40 -7.02 -7.12
CA ARG A 882 6.28 -6.91 -5.95
C ARG A 882 6.98 -5.56 -5.91
N GLU A 883 7.29 -5.13 -4.70
CA GLU A 883 8.01 -3.88 -4.39
C GLU A 883 7.43 -2.69 -5.17
N THR A 884 6.21 -2.32 -4.78
CA THR A 884 5.36 -1.42 -5.56
C THR A 884 5.45 0.03 -5.06
N SER A 885 5.26 0.97 -5.97
CA SER A 885 5.25 2.40 -5.71
C SER A 885 4.00 3.03 -6.29
N LEU A 886 3.17 3.60 -5.42
CA LEU A 886 1.94 4.28 -5.82
C LEU A 886 2.27 5.71 -6.23
N MET A 887 1.97 6.06 -7.48
CA MET A 887 2.20 7.41 -7.98
C MET A 887 1.22 8.40 -7.34
N PRO A 888 1.60 9.68 -7.21
CA PRO A 888 0.68 10.74 -6.79
C PRO A 888 -0.54 10.80 -7.72
N HIS A 889 -1.69 11.14 -7.15
CA HIS A 889 -2.94 11.24 -7.90
C HIS A 889 -3.02 12.61 -8.58
N ILE A 890 -2.17 12.81 -9.59
CA ILE A 890 -2.13 14.03 -10.39
C ILE A 890 -2.83 13.75 -11.73
N PRO A 891 -3.85 14.56 -12.11
CA PRO A 891 -4.51 14.43 -13.40
C PRO A 891 -3.52 14.44 -14.56
N GLY A 892 -3.66 13.51 -15.51
CA GLY A 892 -2.78 13.40 -16.68
C GLY A 892 -1.38 12.83 -16.43
N LEU A 893 -0.93 12.68 -15.18
CA LEU A 893 0.39 12.12 -14.86
C LEU A 893 0.62 10.71 -15.43
N PRO A 894 -0.34 9.75 -15.36
CA PRO A 894 -0.17 8.43 -15.97
C PRO A 894 0.15 8.50 -17.46
N ALA A 895 -0.54 9.39 -18.19
CA ALA A 895 -0.30 9.59 -19.62
C ALA A 895 1.09 10.18 -19.85
N LEU A 896 1.44 11.27 -19.14
CA LEU A 896 2.76 11.92 -19.26
C LEU A 896 3.92 10.96 -18.99
N ILE A 897 3.85 10.17 -17.91
CA ILE A 897 4.89 9.19 -17.55
C ILE A 897 5.01 8.09 -18.61
N SER A 898 3.86 7.64 -19.14
CA SER A 898 3.86 6.62 -20.18
C SER A 898 4.45 7.14 -21.49
N MET A 899 4.18 8.40 -21.85
CA MET A 899 4.79 9.06 -23.02
C MET A 899 6.28 9.33 -22.83
N LEU A 900 6.69 9.71 -21.61
CA LEU A 900 8.08 10.08 -21.31
C LEU A 900 9.04 8.89 -21.43
N PHE A 901 8.61 7.70 -21.02
CA PHE A 901 9.47 6.51 -20.95
C PHE A 901 9.18 5.47 -22.02
N ALA A 902 8.14 5.65 -22.83
CA ALA A 902 7.90 4.77 -23.97
C ALA A 902 8.98 4.97 -25.05
N PRO A 903 9.59 3.89 -25.56
CA PRO A 903 10.60 3.97 -26.61
C PRO A 903 10.01 4.42 -27.95
N VAL A 904 8.77 4.02 -28.24
CA VAL A 904 8.04 4.32 -29.48
C VAL A 904 6.58 4.63 -29.16
N MET A 905 6.04 5.67 -29.80
CA MET A 905 4.67 6.13 -29.63
C MET A 905 3.98 6.27 -30.99
N GLU A 906 2.73 5.82 -31.07
CA GLU A 906 1.89 5.96 -32.24
C GLU A 906 0.64 6.78 -31.90
N LEU A 907 0.40 7.84 -32.66
CA LEU A 907 -0.74 8.74 -32.46
C LEU A 907 -1.79 8.46 -33.53
N SER A 908 -2.98 8.05 -33.11
CA SER A 908 -4.12 7.79 -34.00
C SER A 908 -5.28 8.71 -33.64
N ASN A 909 -5.87 9.37 -34.63
CA ASN A 909 -7.02 10.25 -34.43
C ASN A 909 -8.32 9.48 -34.71
N GLN A 910 -9.21 9.34 -33.71
CA GLN A 910 -10.53 8.76 -33.94
C GLN A 910 -11.52 9.86 -34.37
N LEU A 911 -11.63 10.03 -35.69
CA LEU A 911 -12.48 11.02 -36.35
C LEU A 911 -13.97 11.00 -35.93
N SER A 912 -14.47 9.90 -35.35
CA SER A 912 -15.87 9.78 -34.91
C SER A 912 -16.14 10.41 -33.53
N THR A 913 -15.13 10.58 -32.69
CA THR A 913 -15.29 11.09 -31.30
C THR A 913 -14.50 12.37 -31.02
N GLY A 914 -13.63 12.80 -31.95
CA GLY A 914 -12.71 13.92 -31.72
C GLY A 914 -11.59 13.61 -30.71
N ASN A 915 -11.46 12.35 -30.28
CA ASN A 915 -10.47 11.93 -29.30
C ASN A 915 -9.16 11.48 -29.97
N LEU A 916 -8.05 11.96 -29.44
CA LEU A 916 -6.70 11.50 -29.77
C LEU A 916 -6.38 10.23 -28.95
N SER A 917 -6.16 9.09 -29.61
CA SER A 917 -5.69 7.88 -28.93
C SER A 917 -4.19 7.67 -29.17
N VAL A 918 -3.45 7.45 -28.08
CA VAL A 918 -2.02 7.16 -28.11
C VAL A 918 -1.82 5.67 -27.87
N THR A 919 -1.20 4.97 -28.82
CA THR A 919 -0.78 3.58 -28.66
C THR A 919 0.72 3.55 -28.37
N LEU A 920 1.10 2.93 -27.26
CA LEU A 920 2.50 2.75 -26.87
C LEU A 920 2.91 1.35 -27.27
N ASN A 921 3.89 1.24 -28.16
CA ASN A 921 4.32 -0.04 -28.71
C ASN A 921 5.57 -0.55 -27.98
N ASN A 922 5.46 -1.69 -27.31
CA ASN A 922 6.58 -2.41 -26.66
C ASN A 922 7.43 -3.19 -27.68
N GLY A 923 7.79 -2.59 -28.82
CA GLY A 923 8.77 -3.13 -29.77
C GLY A 923 8.42 -4.43 -30.54
N ASN A 924 7.29 -5.08 -30.28
CA ASN A 924 6.98 -6.41 -30.85
C ASN A 924 6.17 -6.36 -32.16
N CYS A 925 6.58 -5.56 -33.14
CA CYS A 925 5.94 -5.52 -34.45
C CYS A 925 6.99 -5.68 -35.57
N GLU A 926 7.00 -6.83 -36.23
CA GLU A 926 7.74 -7.12 -37.48
C GLU A 926 7.35 -6.19 -38.66
N GLN A 927 6.49 -5.19 -38.44
CA GLN A 927 6.08 -4.18 -39.43
C GLN A 927 6.54 -2.75 -39.10
N ALA A 928 7.50 -2.58 -38.17
CA ALA A 928 8.00 -1.26 -37.76
C ALA A 928 8.92 -0.55 -38.78
N GLU A 929 9.07 -1.08 -40.01
CA GLU A 929 10.00 -0.56 -41.05
C GLU A 929 9.65 0.82 -41.62
N LYS A 930 8.64 1.55 -41.12
CA LYS A 930 8.20 2.83 -41.71
C LYS A 930 8.11 4.06 -40.80
N TYR A 931 8.43 3.96 -39.51
CA TYR A 931 8.17 5.07 -38.58
C TYR A 931 9.46 5.71 -38.04
N LYS A 932 9.75 6.93 -38.53
CA LYS A 932 10.89 7.76 -38.16
C LYS A 932 10.74 8.35 -36.74
N GLU A 933 11.74 8.03 -35.91
CA GLU A 933 12.47 8.83 -34.89
C GLU A 933 11.76 9.66 -33.78
N ARG A 934 11.86 9.08 -32.56
CA ARG A 934 12.25 9.58 -31.21
C ARG A 934 11.71 10.92 -30.63
N PRO A 935 11.04 10.91 -29.45
CA PRO A 935 10.66 12.09 -28.66
C PRO A 935 11.81 12.63 -27.77
N LEU A 936 13.05 12.66 -28.28
CA LEU A 936 14.23 13.10 -27.52
C LEU A 936 14.21 14.60 -27.17
N SER A 937 13.46 15.42 -27.90
CA SER A 937 13.32 16.86 -27.64
C SER A 937 12.59 17.16 -26.32
N LEU A 938 11.58 16.38 -25.95
CA LEU A 938 10.86 16.53 -24.68
C LEU A 938 11.74 16.07 -23.50
N PHE A 939 12.48 14.99 -23.69
CA PHE A 939 13.46 14.48 -22.73
C PHE A 939 14.62 15.48 -22.52
N LEU A 940 15.14 16.11 -23.59
CA LEU A 940 16.15 17.16 -23.50
C LEU A 940 15.61 18.44 -22.83
N LEU A 941 14.36 18.83 -23.09
CA LEU A 941 13.74 19.99 -22.43
C LEU A 941 13.56 19.75 -20.92
N LEU A 942 13.23 18.52 -20.50
CA LEU A 942 13.08 18.09 -19.11
C LEU A 942 14.43 17.87 -18.39
N VAL A 943 15.47 17.42 -19.11
CA VAL A 943 16.80 17.11 -18.55
C VAL A 943 17.68 18.36 -18.45
N MET A 944 17.62 19.28 -19.43
CA MET A 944 18.44 20.51 -19.44
C MET A 944 18.06 21.52 -18.38
N THR A 945 16.90 21.35 -17.74
CA THR A 945 16.26 22.37 -16.91
C THR A 945 16.18 21.96 -15.42
N GLY A 946 16.72 20.78 -15.07
CA GLY A 946 16.83 20.28 -13.70
C GLY A 946 15.49 19.92 -13.03
N PRO A 947 15.51 19.46 -11.76
CA PRO A 947 14.29 19.11 -11.01
C PRO A 947 13.24 20.22 -10.96
N ALA A 948 13.70 21.48 -11.05
CA ALA A 948 12.86 22.69 -11.04
C ALA A 948 11.93 22.80 -12.26
N ALA A 949 12.27 22.18 -13.39
CA ALA A 949 11.53 22.37 -14.62
C ALA A 949 10.72 21.16 -15.09
N ILE A 950 10.94 19.98 -14.51
CA ILE A 950 9.87 18.96 -14.45
C ILE A 950 8.65 19.56 -13.77
N TYR A 951 8.90 20.30 -12.69
CA TYR A 951 7.89 21.06 -11.96
C TYR A 951 7.27 22.16 -12.83
N ASP A 952 8.04 23.03 -13.49
CA ASP A 952 7.46 24.08 -14.35
C ASP A 952 6.75 23.53 -15.61
N SER A 953 7.24 22.41 -16.17
CA SER A 953 6.61 21.75 -17.33
C SER A 953 5.27 21.10 -16.96
N LEU A 954 5.17 20.49 -15.78
CA LEU A 954 3.90 19.98 -15.23
C LEU A 954 2.91 21.12 -14.95
N VAL A 955 3.40 22.24 -14.40
CA VAL A 955 2.57 23.43 -14.12
C VAL A 955 2.03 24.04 -15.42
N CYS A 956 2.85 24.15 -16.47
CA CYS A 956 2.43 24.74 -17.74
C CYS A 956 1.38 23.92 -18.48
N SER A 957 1.37 22.59 -18.32
CA SER A 957 0.32 21.71 -18.87
C SER A 957 -1.01 21.69 -18.09
N SER A 958 -1.01 22.25 -16.86
CA SER A 958 -2.17 22.24 -15.95
C SER A 958 -3.01 23.54 -15.96
N CYS A 959 -2.56 24.58 -16.66
CA CYS A 959 -3.33 25.82 -16.79
C CYS A 959 -4.35 25.73 -17.94
N HIS A 960 -5.62 26.01 -17.64
CA HIS A 960 -6.75 25.99 -18.56
C HIS A 960 -6.52 26.73 -19.89
N ALA A 961 -6.56 25.98 -21.00
CA ALA A 961 -7.29 26.31 -22.22
C ALA A 961 -7.54 25.03 -23.04
N PRO A 962 -8.72 24.83 -23.63
CA PRO A 962 -8.90 23.77 -24.62
C PRO A 962 -8.08 24.17 -25.85
N LEU A 963 -7.07 23.39 -26.21
CA LEU A 963 -6.44 23.45 -27.55
C LEU A 963 -7.39 22.86 -28.61
N LEU A 964 -8.65 23.30 -28.64
CA LEU A 964 -9.66 22.92 -29.62
C LEU A 964 -10.67 24.06 -29.79
N SER A 965 -10.28 25.11 -30.53
CA SER A 965 -11.23 25.97 -31.24
C SER A 965 -10.86 25.97 -32.72
N ALA A 966 -11.34 24.97 -33.46
CA ALA A 966 -11.32 25.00 -34.91
C ALA A 966 -12.51 25.85 -35.39
N GLY A 967 -12.23 27.02 -35.96
CA GLY A 967 -13.20 27.81 -36.74
C GLY A 967 -13.55 27.09 -38.07
N PRO A 968 -14.66 27.49 -38.73
CA PRO A 968 -15.28 26.65 -39.75
C PRO A 968 -14.56 26.69 -41.10
N ALA A 969 -14.45 25.50 -41.67
CA ALA A 969 -14.42 25.12 -43.10
C ALA A 969 -13.85 26.09 -44.15
N VAL A 970 -12.78 25.65 -44.82
CA VAL A 970 -12.65 25.79 -46.29
C VAL A 970 -12.28 24.43 -46.88
N SER A 971 -12.95 24.15 -47.99
CA SER A 971 -13.10 22.90 -48.72
C SER A 971 -11.88 22.39 -49.50
N GLN A 972 -11.96 21.09 -49.82
CA GLN A 972 -11.28 20.34 -50.89
C GLN A 972 -9.93 19.66 -50.59
N GLY A 973 -10.03 18.34 -50.37
CA GLY A 973 -9.32 17.32 -51.15
C GLY A 973 -7.80 17.23 -51.02
N ASP A 974 -7.31 16.53 -49.99
CA ASP A 974 -6.18 15.61 -50.14
C ASP A 974 -6.03 14.69 -48.90
N HIS A 975 -6.07 13.37 -49.12
CA HIS A 975 -5.85 12.38 -48.07
C HIS A 975 -4.35 12.20 -47.80
N ARG A 976 -3.81 12.88 -46.79
CA ARG A 976 -2.53 12.53 -46.15
C ARG A 976 -2.63 12.64 -44.62
N PRO A 977 -1.99 11.73 -43.85
CA PRO A 977 -1.91 11.88 -42.40
C PRO A 977 -1.14 13.17 -42.06
N TRP A 978 -1.69 13.96 -41.16
CA TRP A 978 -1.07 15.20 -40.68
C TRP A 978 0.24 14.89 -39.97
N ARG A 979 1.36 15.33 -40.53
CA ARG A 979 2.65 15.39 -39.85
C ARG A 979 2.68 16.65 -39.00
N LEU A 980 2.55 16.54 -37.67
CA LEU A 980 3.04 17.60 -36.79
C LEU A 980 4.56 17.49 -36.70
N CYS A 981 5.27 18.26 -37.53
CA CYS A 981 6.67 18.58 -37.31
C CYS A 981 6.77 19.57 -36.15
N TYR A 982 7.17 19.12 -34.96
CA TYR A 982 7.73 20.03 -33.96
C TYR A 982 9.15 20.40 -34.42
N GLN A 983 9.25 21.49 -35.18
CA GLN A 983 10.53 22.14 -35.49
C GLN A 983 10.42 23.61 -35.08
N VAL A 984 10.78 23.92 -33.83
CA VAL A 984 10.99 25.30 -33.39
C VAL A 984 12.29 25.38 -32.60
N ARG A 985 13.31 25.92 -33.28
CA ARG A 985 14.55 26.59 -32.82
C ARG A 985 14.92 26.45 -31.33
N ALA A 986 15.77 25.48 -31.02
CA ALA A 986 16.44 25.34 -29.73
C ALA A 986 17.71 26.22 -29.56
N LEU A 987 17.97 27.17 -30.48
CA LEU A 987 19.19 27.99 -30.46
C LEU A 987 19.03 29.39 -29.87
N ASP A 988 17.81 29.91 -29.71
CA ASP A 988 17.61 31.26 -29.15
C ASP A 988 17.50 31.27 -27.61
N VAL A 989 17.09 30.16 -26.98
CA VAL A 989 16.95 30.04 -25.50
C VAL A 989 18.29 29.84 -24.78
N LEU A 990 19.32 29.35 -25.49
CA LEU A 990 20.68 29.22 -24.94
C LEU A 990 21.40 30.57 -24.78
N SER A 991 20.87 31.65 -25.35
CA SER A 991 21.45 33.01 -25.26
C SER A 991 20.95 33.83 -24.07
N SER A 992 19.90 33.39 -23.37
CA SER A 992 19.21 34.18 -22.32
C SER A 992 19.29 33.60 -20.90
N LEU A 993 19.98 32.48 -20.70
CA LEU A 993 20.21 31.93 -19.35
C LEU A 993 21.38 32.64 -18.64
N PRO A 994 21.21 33.08 -17.38
CA PRO A 994 22.30 33.68 -16.61
C PRO A 994 23.43 32.67 -16.39
N ARG A 995 24.66 33.10 -16.69
CA ARG A 995 25.89 32.32 -16.57
C ARG A 995 26.20 32.00 -15.11
N SER A 996 25.72 30.85 -14.63
CA SER A 996 26.38 30.08 -13.57
C SER A 996 26.71 28.70 -14.13
N SER A 997 27.99 28.49 -14.42
CA SER A 997 28.56 27.35 -15.13
C SER A 997 28.13 25.98 -14.56
N PRO A 998 27.60 25.04 -15.38
CA PRO A 998 27.76 23.61 -15.09
C PRO A 998 29.22 23.21 -15.40
N PRO A 999 29.77 22.15 -14.77
CA PRO A 999 31.12 21.70 -15.09
C PRO A 999 31.19 21.29 -16.58
N PRO A 1000 32.29 21.59 -17.29
CA PRO A 1000 32.46 21.30 -18.73
C PRO A 1000 32.28 19.81 -19.09
N HIS A 1001 32.39 18.91 -18.10
CA HIS A 1001 32.15 17.48 -18.25
C HIS A 1001 30.68 17.07 -18.44
N LEU A 1002 29.71 17.83 -17.90
CA LEU A 1002 28.27 17.52 -18.05
C LEU A 1002 27.80 17.84 -19.46
N ALA A 1003 28.28 18.96 -20.01
CA ALA A 1003 28.10 19.30 -21.42
C ALA A 1003 28.77 18.26 -22.32
N GLN A 1004 30.00 17.82 -22.03
CA GLN A 1004 30.69 16.78 -22.80
C GLN A 1004 30.04 15.39 -22.69
N MET A 1005 29.41 15.02 -21.56
CA MET A 1005 28.70 13.74 -21.40
C MET A 1005 27.32 13.78 -22.05
N CYS A 1006 26.59 14.88 -21.96
CA CYS A 1006 25.39 15.09 -22.79
C CYS A 1006 25.76 15.10 -24.27
N PHE A 1007 26.89 15.70 -24.65
CA PHE A 1007 27.44 15.65 -26.01
C PHE A 1007 27.86 14.23 -26.40
N ALA A 1008 28.47 13.43 -25.53
CA ALA A 1008 28.83 12.03 -25.79
C ALA A 1008 27.59 11.12 -25.89
N PHE A 1009 26.55 11.39 -25.10
CA PHE A 1009 25.25 10.74 -25.20
C PHE A 1009 24.54 11.11 -26.51
N LEU A 1010 24.64 12.37 -26.94
CA LEU A 1010 24.19 12.87 -28.24
C LEU A 1010 25.00 12.27 -29.41
N THR A 1011 26.32 12.14 -29.28
CA THR A 1011 27.23 11.67 -30.35
C THR A 1011 27.16 10.15 -30.52
N ALA A 1012 26.89 9.39 -29.44
CA ALA A 1012 26.64 7.95 -29.52
C ALA A 1012 25.25 7.60 -30.10
N CYS A 1013 24.35 8.59 -30.20
CA CYS A 1013 23.01 8.43 -30.79
C CYS A 1013 22.94 8.85 -32.26
N LEU A 1014 23.99 9.46 -32.82
CA LEU A 1014 24.09 9.86 -34.21
C LEU A 1014 24.99 8.89 -35.00
N PRO A 1015 24.61 8.49 -36.22
CA PRO A 1015 25.48 7.71 -37.09
C PRO A 1015 26.69 8.53 -37.57
N ARG A 1016 27.83 7.86 -37.79
CA ARG A 1016 29.11 8.46 -38.22
C ARG A 1016 29.07 9.22 -39.57
N SER A 1017 27.95 9.22 -40.29
CA SER A 1017 27.83 9.79 -41.64
C SER A 1017 27.57 11.30 -41.70
N GLU A 1018 27.29 11.98 -40.58
CA GLU A 1018 27.12 13.45 -40.53
C GLU A 1018 28.25 14.17 -39.78
N GLN A 1019 29.50 13.67 -39.91
CA GLN A 1019 30.69 14.43 -39.54
C GLN A 1019 31.26 15.13 -40.77
N SER A 1020 30.55 16.11 -41.31
CA SER A 1020 31.12 17.01 -42.31
C SER A 1020 30.64 18.45 -42.10
N VAL A 1021 31.60 19.28 -41.70
CA VAL A 1021 31.66 20.74 -41.83
C VAL A 1021 30.68 21.55 -40.98
N VAL A 1022 31.09 21.89 -39.76
CA VAL A 1022 30.95 23.27 -39.24
C VAL A 1022 32.19 23.59 -38.40
N SER A 1023 33.17 24.23 -39.02
CA SER A 1023 34.27 24.93 -38.34
C SER A 1023 33.81 26.35 -38.02
N LEU A 1024 33.64 26.68 -36.75
CA LEU A 1024 33.53 28.06 -36.28
C LEU A 1024 34.61 28.30 -35.21
N PRO A 1025 35.52 29.28 -35.39
CA PRO A 1025 36.54 29.60 -34.42
C PRO A 1025 35.93 30.50 -33.34
N VAL A 1026 36.02 30.11 -32.07
CA VAL A 1026 35.70 31.01 -30.95
C VAL A 1026 37.00 31.29 -30.20
N GLN A 1027 37.51 32.50 -30.38
CA GLN A 1027 38.60 33.06 -29.59
C GLN A 1027 38.15 33.22 -28.13
N TRP A 1028 38.96 32.70 -27.22
CA TRP A 1028 38.84 32.95 -25.79
C TRP A 1028 39.49 34.30 -25.47
N THR A 1029 38.75 35.23 -24.87
CA THR A 1029 39.30 36.32 -24.07
C THR A 1029 38.48 36.46 -22.79
N HIS A 1030 39.20 36.82 -21.72
CA HIS A 1030 39.00 36.52 -20.29
C HIS A 1030 37.63 36.81 -19.67
#